data_AF-A0A969ZLB0-F1
#
_entry.id   AF-A0A969ZLB0-F1
#
_cell.length_a   1.000
_cell.length_b   1.000
_cell.length_c   1.000
_cell.angle_alpha   90.00
_cell.angle_beta   90.00
_cell.angle_gamma   90.00
#
_symmetry.space_group_name_H-M   'P 1'
#
loop_
_entity.id
_entity.type
_entity.pdbx_description
1 polymer ?
#
loop_
_entity_poly.entity_id
_entity_poly.type
_entity_poly.pdbx_seq_one_letter_code
_entity_poly.pdbx_strand_id
1 'polypeptide(L)'
;MKAPEHDETKEPFVLAEIRPLNMSQESALRSGLKNDLTVVTGPPGTGKSQVVVNLIANAVLHNQTILFASKNNKAVDVVRAWMTEILGENEDWVFRAGNKQRMAELQKNIVDRLMVLQDFLPQSMDGLDLQLRECEQKLKKISDQIQDKRNCLSKLESLGAKRASLIGTFPHDWTDVSLDCRVQYDVLDFKKWQQEVSSLAQGKGLGLKLRFLRLIHGPRLAHRYASFLRDMLKSSFAPETIQDDFNDMILRNGGYSELLDFSKRIQSFSDWCTLNREFAAAEEHLQQMPSTSNLMIQYEQGKDEKVDLSRALLRLRWTNRIRQNRVEVISHVKSYFDAEGALSQANKSNWQQRKREYERAARRLFSFFPIWIVTNLSVRRSLPLVPNLFDMCVIDEASQCDIPSAFPLLYRAKRAIIIGDPKQLRHISTLPARKEEDLAQKCALDDVQYWSYTSKSIYDISERALFANKTEPILLREHYRSHPEIIEFSNRIFYGSLIGRTDMDEVEKRLGKLPPGFFWHDVCGTISHELSSAENRLEAALILDMIENWMKQGLLDDSAFTIGVVTPFRRQADHVRTELGARHWPPGVKGRITIGTVHTFQGDEADVVFFSTVVAADMPPRKKQWVAENSELLNVAVTRARGALHVVGDMAECKAAGGVLTKLAEYAEKLAIQKEAFVGLFESEPERIFAQILDELGLWYQPQHEQKHARYDFLVASPLGTLYDMEIDGRHHSSDFNLKNDLLRDLKTEEAGHRVIRFSARSIMEESHRVKEFLTHLP
;
A
#
# COMPACT_ATOMS: atom_id res chain seq x y z
N MET A 1 -14.05 -40.83 -2.44
CA MET A 1 -12.79 -40.65 -1.68
C MET A 1 -13.12 -39.79 -0.48
N LYS A 2 -12.83 -40.26 0.75
CA LYS A 2 -13.05 -39.48 1.98
C LYS A 2 -12.20 -38.20 1.91
N ALA A 3 -12.79 -37.07 2.33
CA ALA A 3 -12.06 -35.84 2.58
C ALA A 3 -10.91 -36.14 3.57
N PRO A 4 -9.70 -35.59 3.37
CA PRO A 4 -8.62 -35.80 4.32
C PRO A 4 -9.04 -35.22 5.67
N GLU A 5 -8.96 -36.04 6.71
CA GLU A 5 -9.11 -35.63 8.11
C GLU A 5 -8.17 -34.45 8.38
N HIS A 6 -8.72 -33.36 8.94
CA HIS A 6 -7.93 -32.25 9.44
C HIS A 6 -7.09 -32.77 10.60
N ASP A 7 -5.80 -32.95 10.34
CA ASP A 7 -4.80 -33.25 11.37
C ASP A 7 -4.58 -31.98 12.22
N GLU A 8 -5.37 -31.83 13.28
CA GLU A 8 -5.29 -30.74 14.27
C GLU A 8 -4.00 -30.76 15.11
N THR A 9 -3.07 -31.69 14.85
CA THR A 9 -1.82 -31.85 15.61
C THR A 9 -0.59 -31.17 14.99
N LYS A 10 -0.71 -30.53 13.82
CA LYS A 10 0.42 -29.78 13.23
C LYS A 10 0.58 -28.45 13.93
N GLU A 11 1.72 -28.29 14.60
CA GLU A 11 2.19 -27.02 15.16
C GLU A 11 1.99 -25.86 14.18
N PRO A 12 1.65 -24.66 14.69
CA PRO A 12 1.30 -23.53 13.84
C PRO A 12 2.40 -23.24 12.82
N PHE A 13 1.97 -23.09 11.57
CA PHE A 13 2.78 -22.77 10.41
C PHE A 13 3.58 -21.47 10.65
N VAL A 14 4.90 -21.58 10.82
CA VAL A 14 5.82 -20.44 10.96
C VAL A 14 6.20 -19.96 9.57
N LEU A 15 5.82 -18.72 9.27
CA LEU A 15 6.10 -18.12 7.97
C LEU A 15 7.53 -17.57 7.97
N ALA A 16 8.39 -18.13 7.12
CA ALA A 16 9.71 -17.57 6.91
C ALA A 16 9.60 -16.27 6.08
N GLU A 17 10.37 -15.26 6.47
CA GLU A 17 10.45 -13.99 5.75
C GLU A 17 11.90 -13.81 5.30
N ILE A 18 12.24 -14.01 4.04
CA ILE A 18 13.61 -13.78 3.52
C ILE A 18 13.83 -12.34 3.07
N ARG A 19 12.75 -11.57 2.99
CA ARG A 19 12.69 -10.12 2.89
C ARG A 19 11.46 -9.67 3.68
N PRO A 20 11.49 -8.52 4.36
CA PRO A 20 10.38 -8.07 5.20
C PRO A 20 9.05 -8.07 4.45
N LEU A 21 7.95 -8.52 5.05
CA LEU A 21 6.64 -8.46 4.40
C LEU A 21 5.73 -7.45 5.10
N ASN A 22 4.93 -6.73 4.32
CA ASN A 22 3.76 -6.03 4.87
C ASN A 22 2.53 -6.95 4.91
N MET A 23 1.45 -6.50 5.55
CA MET A 23 0.24 -7.31 5.76
C MET A 23 -0.39 -7.83 4.47
N SER A 24 -0.42 -7.00 3.41
CA SER A 24 -1.01 -7.40 2.12
C SER A 24 -0.17 -8.47 1.40
N GLN A 25 1.15 -8.35 1.49
CA GLN A 25 2.09 -9.31 0.93
C GLN A 25 2.10 -10.62 1.72
N GLU A 26 2.04 -10.55 3.05
CA GLU A 26 1.90 -11.72 3.93
C GLU A 26 0.60 -12.48 3.65
N SER A 27 -0.53 -11.76 3.50
CA SER A 27 -1.82 -12.35 3.13
C SER A 27 -1.74 -13.09 1.79
N ALA A 28 -1.11 -12.48 0.78
CA ALA A 28 -0.87 -13.11 -0.52
C ALA A 28 -0.04 -14.40 -0.39
N LEU A 29 1.01 -14.35 0.42
CA LEU A 29 1.89 -15.50 0.67
C LEU A 29 1.16 -16.65 1.39
N ARG A 30 0.43 -16.35 2.47
CA ARG A 30 -0.37 -17.34 3.22
C ARG A 30 -1.47 -17.95 2.34
N SER A 31 -2.15 -17.15 1.53
CA SER A 31 -3.13 -17.63 0.56
C SER A 31 -2.47 -18.58 -0.46
N GLY A 32 -1.32 -18.20 -1.02
CA GLY A 32 -0.61 -19.00 -2.02
C GLY A 32 -0.17 -20.37 -1.51
N LEU A 33 0.21 -20.47 -0.23
CA LEU A 33 0.64 -21.73 0.38
C LEU A 33 -0.53 -22.67 0.73
N LYS A 34 -1.74 -22.11 0.92
CA LYS A 34 -2.93 -22.85 1.38
C LYS A 34 -3.93 -23.19 0.28
N ASN A 35 -4.21 -22.25 -0.62
CA ASN A 35 -5.30 -22.33 -1.58
C ASN A 35 -4.85 -22.88 -2.94
N ASP A 36 -5.76 -23.51 -3.69
CA ASP A 36 -5.48 -24.06 -5.03
C ASP A 36 -5.24 -22.96 -6.08
N LEU A 37 -5.90 -21.80 -5.91
CA LEU A 37 -5.72 -20.61 -6.73
C LEU A 37 -5.61 -19.38 -5.82
N THR A 38 -4.57 -18.58 -6.03
CA THR A 38 -4.44 -17.24 -5.45
C THR A 38 -4.18 -16.25 -6.58
N VAL A 39 -4.90 -15.13 -6.59
CA VAL A 39 -4.67 -14.04 -7.53
C VAL A 39 -4.23 -12.82 -6.73
N VAL A 40 -3.13 -12.19 -7.17
CA VAL A 40 -2.53 -11.04 -6.52
C VAL A 40 -2.49 -9.88 -7.50
N THR A 41 -3.16 -8.79 -7.14
CA THR A 41 -3.09 -7.51 -7.85
C THR A 41 -1.91 -6.73 -7.29
N GLY A 42 -0.85 -6.59 -8.07
CA GLY A 42 0.33 -5.85 -7.66
C GLY A 42 0.58 -4.66 -8.57
N PRO A 43 0.19 -3.43 -8.18
CA PRO A 43 0.57 -2.22 -8.91
C PRO A 43 2.10 -2.07 -9.05
N PRO A 44 2.60 -1.16 -9.91
CA PRO A 44 4.03 -0.85 -9.96
C PRO A 44 4.52 -0.43 -8.57
N GLY A 45 5.71 -0.88 -8.15
CA GLY A 45 6.29 -0.42 -6.89
C GLY A 45 5.73 -1.04 -5.59
N THR A 46 4.80 -2.00 -5.67
CA THR A 46 4.18 -2.62 -4.47
C THR A 46 4.82 -3.92 -3.96
N GLY A 47 5.98 -4.28 -4.51
CA GLY A 47 6.77 -5.43 -4.05
C GLY A 47 6.29 -6.81 -4.57
N LYS A 48 5.73 -6.90 -5.78
CA LYS A 48 5.38 -8.20 -6.42
C LYS A 48 6.51 -9.24 -6.33
N SER A 49 7.73 -8.87 -6.73
CA SER A 49 8.90 -9.76 -6.69
C SER A 49 9.26 -10.19 -5.27
N GLN A 50 8.92 -9.37 -4.25
CA GLN A 50 9.14 -9.67 -2.84
C GLN A 50 8.18 -10.76 -2.34
N VAL A 51 6.92 -10.72 -2.78
CA VAL A 51 5.96 -11.82 -2.57
C VAL A 51 6.47 -13.10 -3.23
N VAL A 52 6.94 -13.01 -4.48
CA VAL A 52 7.45 -14.16 -5.25
C VAL A 52 8.61 -14.85 -4.53
N VAL A 53 9.66 -14.12 -4.14
CA VAL A 53 10.83 -14.75 -3.51
C VAL A 53 10.46 -15.36 -2.16
N ASN A 54 9.65 -14.69 -1.34
CA ASN A 54 9.19 -15.25 -0.07
C ASN A 54 8.33 -16.52 -0.27
N LEU A 55 7.50 -16.56 -1.31
CA LEU A 55 6.73 -17.75 -1.69
C LEU A 55 7.64 -18.91 -2.11
N ILE A 56 8.67 -18.62 -2.90
CA ILE A 56 9.71 -19.58 -3.29
C ILE A 56 10.43 -20.13 -2.05
N ALA A 57 10.87 -19.27 -1.13
CA ALA A 57 11.55 -19.70 0.09
C ALA A 57 10.68 -20.59 0.98
N ASN A 58 9.43 -20.18 1.25
CA ASN A 58 8.51 -20.98 2.05
C ASN A 58 8.19 -22.32 1.37
N ALA A 59 7.98 -22.36 0.05
CA ALA A 59 7.78 -23.62 -0.66
C ALA A 59 8.95 -24.60 -0.41
N VAL A 60 10.21 -24.14 -0.51
CA VAL A 60 11.38 -24.98 -0.23
C VAL A 60 11.47 -25.41 1.23
N LEU A 61 11.20 -24.49 2.16
CA LEU A 61 11.13 -24.78 3.60
C LEU A 61 10.00 -25.76 3.96
N HIS A 62 9.04 -25.99 3.08
CA HIS A 62 8.01 -27.02 3.24
C HIS A 62 8.23 -28.24 2.34
N ASN A 63 9.45 -28.42 1.81
CA ASN A 63 9.81 -29.49 0.88
C ASN A 63 8.93 -29.54 -0.39
N GLN A 64 8.30 -28.43 -0.75
CA GLN A 64 7.49 -28.29 -1.94
C GLN A 64 8.34 -27.86 -3.14
N THR A 65 7.89 -28.28 -4.32
CA THR A 65 8.46 -27.88 -5.61
C THR A 65 7.67 -26.73 -6.22
N ILE A 66 8.38 -25.75 -6.77
CA ILE A 66 7.79 -24.51 -7.30
C ILE A 66 8.31 -24.19 -8.69
N LEU A 67 7.39 -23.86 -9.59
CA LEU A 67 7.64 -23.34 -10.93
C LEU A 67 7.31 -21.85 -10.98
N PHE A 68 8.32 -21.00 -11.02
CA PHE A 68 8.17 -19.57 -11.29
C PHE A 68 8.28 -19.30 -12.80
N ALA A 69 7.31 -18.60 -13.35
CA ALA A 69 7.24 -18.24 -14.74
C ALA A 69 6.86 -16.77 -14.92
N SER A 70 7.46 -16.12 -15.92
CA SER A 70 7.04 -14.80 -16.37
C SER A 70 7.18 -14.69 -17.90
N LYS A 71 6.42 -13.78 -18.50
CA LYS A 71 6.59 -13.43 -19.92
C LYS A 71 7.88 -12.65 -20.17
N ASN A 72 8.36 -11.87 -19.21
CA ASN A 72 9.53 -11.00 -19.37
C ASN A 72 10.80 -11.65 -18.81
N ASN A 73 11.88 -11.68 -19.60
CA ASN A 73 13.20 -12.12 -19.13
C ASN A 73 13.66 -11.27 -17.93
N LYS A 74 13.39 -9.96 -17.92
CA LYS A 74 13.80 -9.07 -16.83
C LYS A 74 13.20 -9.47 -15.49
N ALA A 75 11.91 -9.82 -15.45
CA ALA A 75 11.25 -10.30 -14.22
C ALA A 75 11.90 -11.60 -13.72
N VAL A 76 12.19 -12.53 -14.64
CA VAL A 76 12.95 -13.76 -14.36
C VAL A 76 14.35 -13.47 -13.82
N ASP A 77 15.06 -12.51 -14.42
CA ASP A 77 16.40 -12.09 -14.01
C ASP A 77 16.42 -11.47 -12.61
N VAL A 78 15.43 -10.61 -12.28
CA VAL A 78 15.30 -9.98 -10.95
C VAL A 78 15.09 -11.03 -9.87
N VAL A 79 14.13 -11.95 -10.05
CA VAL A 79 13.88 -13.03 -9.09
C VAL A 79 15.10 -13.92 -8.96
N ARG A 80 15.78 -14.24 -10.08
CA ARG A 80 17.01 -15.03 -10.07
C ARG A 80 18.10 -14.36 -9.23
N ALA A 81 18.36 -13.08 -9.46
CA ALA A 81 19.39 -12.31 -8.78
C ALA A 81 19.13 -12.22 -7.28
N TRP A 82 17.89 -11.95 -6.87
CA TRP A 82 17.51 -11.94 -5.45
C TRP A 82 17.66 -13.30 -4.79
N MET A 83 17.30 -14.39 -5.48
CA MET A 83 17.56 -15.73 -4.94
C MET A 83 19.07 -16.00 -4.81
N THR A 84 19.90 -15.55 -5.75
CA THR A 84 21.37 -15.67 -5.66
C THR A 84 21.92 -14.86 -4.50
N GLU A 85 21.48 -13.62 -4.30
CA GLU A 85 21.83 -12.78 -3.15
C GLU A 85 21.44 -13.46 -1.82
N ILE A 86 20.23 -14.00 -1.77
CA ILE A 86 19.68 -14.62 -0.57
C ILE A 86 20.35 -15.96 -0.27
N LEU A 87 20.73 -16.75 -1.27
CA LEU A 87 21.35 -18.07 -1.06
C LEU A 87 22.88 -18.00 -0.95
N GLY A 88 23.50 -17.01 -1.58
CA GLY A 88 24.95 -16.94 -1.79
C GLY A 88 25.37 -17.61 -3.10
N GLU A 89 26.35 -17.05 -3.80
CA GLU A 89 26.74 -17.48 -5.16
C GLU A 89 27.12 -18.97 -5.27
N ASN A 90 27.76 -19.51 -4.23
CA ASN A 90 28.23 -20.90 -4.17
C ASN A 90 27.15 -21.90 -3.72
N GLU A 91 26.04 -21.43 -3.16
CA GLU A 91 24.95 -22.26 -2.62
C GLU A 91 23.63 -22.09 -3.39
N ASP A 92 23.70 -21.42 -4.53
CA ASP A 92 22.54 -21.08 -5.32
C ASP A 92 22.14 -22.20 -6.30
N TRP A 93 21.29 -23.10 -5.83
CA TRP A 93 20.83 -24.26 -6.60
C TRP A 93 19.56 -24.02 -7.43
N VAL A 94 19.17 -22.77 -7.71
CA VAL A 94 17.97 -22.50 -8.53
C VAL A 94 18.18 -22.95 -9.97
N PHE A 95 17.19 -23.65 -10.53
CA PHE A 95 17.23 -24.14 -11.90
C PHE A 95 16.60 -23.13 -12.86
N ARG A 96 17.42 -22.24 -13.44
CA ARG A 96 16.97 -21.26 -14.45
C ARG A 96 17.01 -21.86 -15.85
N ALA A 97 15.88 -22.33 -16.32
CA ALA A 97 15.82 -22.94 -17.64
C ALA A 97 15.64 -21.90 -18.76
N GLY A 98 16.26 -22.16 -19.92
CA GLY A 98 16.31 -21.18 -21.00
C GLY A 98 16.58 -21.78 -22.38
N ASN A 99 17.23 -20.98 -23.24
CA ASN A 99 17.66 -21.45 -24.56
C ASN A 99 18.80 -22.48 -24.45
N LYS A 100 19.18 -23.10 -25.57
CA LYS A 100 20.20 -24.18 -25.60
C LYS A 100 21.53 -23.77 -24.96
N GLN A 101 21.97 -22.53 -25.21
CA GLN A 101 23.21 -22.00 -24.64
C GLN A 101 23.12 -21.89 -23.12
N ARG A 102 22.07 -21.26 -22.59
CA ARG A 102 21.83 -21.15 -21.14
C ARG A 102 21.72 -22.51 -20.47
N MET A 103 21.12 -23.50 -21.14
CA MET A 103 21.01 -24.86 -20.61
C MET A 103 22.39 -25.52 -20.46
N ALA A 104 23.30 -25.35 -21.45
CA ALA A 104 24.65 -25.88 -21.36
C ALA A 104 25.49 -25.19 -20.26
N GLU A 105 25.38 -23.86 -20.15
CA GLU A 105 26.00 -23.07 -19.07
C GLU A 105 25.49 -23.52 -17.69
N LEU A 106 24.18 -23.75 -17.56
CA LEU A 106 23.57 -24.23 -16.32
C LEU A 106 24.10 -25.61 -15.91
N GLN A 107 24.20 -26.55 -16.86
CA GLN A 107 24.75 -27.88 -16.58
C GLN A 107 26.17 -27.77 -16.00
N LYS A 108 27.02 -27.00 -16.66
CA LYS A 108 28.41 -26.79 -16.23
C LYS A 108 28.45 -26.16 -14.83
N ASN A 109 27.71 -25.07 -14.61
CA ASN A 109 27.69 -24.35 -13.34
C ASN A 109 27.17 -25.18 -12.17
N ILE A 110 26.18 -26.07 -12.39
CA ILE A 110 25.70 -26.99 -11.35
C ILE A 110 26.77 -28.02 -11.01
N VAL A 111 27.40 -28.63 -12.01
CA VAL A 111 28.43 -29.65 -11.80
C VAL A 111 29.66 -29.06 -11.10
N ASP A 112 30.12 -27.89 -11.52
CA ASP A 112 31.27 -27.21 -10.92
C ASP A 112 31.02 -26.90 -9.44
N ARG A 113 29.84 -26.37 -9.09
CA ARG A 113 29.44 -26.12 -7.69
C ARG A 113 29.34 -27.41 -6.87
N LEU A 114 28.80 -28.49 -7.45
CA LEU A 114 28.78 -29.79 -6.80
C LEU A 114 30.18 -30.35 -6.55
N MET A 115 31.21 -29.96 -7.31
CA MET A 115 32.59 -30.42 -7.07
C MET A 115 33.28 -29.70 -5.91
N VAL A 116 32.95 -28.44 -5.67
CA VAL A 116 33.58 -27.61 -4.61
C VAL A 116 32.76 -27.53 -3.31
N LEU A 117 31.58 -28.17 -3.27
CA LEU A 117 30.70 -28.16 -2.10
C LEU A 117 31.41 -28.76 -0.87
N GLN A 118 31.45 -28.00 0.23
CA GLN A 118 32.08 -28.40 1.48
C GLN A 118 31.26 -29.46 2.23
N ASP A 119 31.94 -30.36 2.94
CA ASP A 119 31.30 -31.45 3.66
C ASP A 119 30.84 -31.09 5.08
N PHE A 120 31.18 -29.91 5.61
CA PHE A 120 30.81 -29.48 6.97
C PHE A 120 29.92 -28.23 6.95
N LEU A 121 28.89 -28.23 7.79
CA LEU A 121 28.02 -27.07 8.03
C LEU A 121 28.01 -26.78 9.55
N PRO A 122 28.33 -25.54 9.97
CA PRO A 122 28.53 -25.21 11.39
C PRO A 122 27.24 -25.07 12.21
N GLN A 123 26.07 -24.97 11.58
CA GLN A 123 24.78 -24.72 12.25
C GLN A 123 23.80 -25.90 12.11
N SER A 124 22.97 -26.12 13.13
CA SER A 124 21.91 -27.13 13.11
C SER A 124 20.58 -26.54 12.62
N MET A 125 19.82 -27.30 11.82
CA MET A 125 18.51 -26.84 11.32
C MET A 125 17.49 -26.66 12.44
N ASP A 126 17.45 -27.59 13.40
CA ASP A 126 16.48 -27.55 14.50
C ASP A 126 16.71 -26.32 15.41
N GLY A 127 17.96 -25.90 15.57
CA GLY A 127 18.30 -24.69 16.33
C GLY A 127 17.77 -23.42 15.66
N LEU A 128 17.96 -23.29 14.34
CA LEU A 128 17.45 -22.15 13.57
C LEU A 128 15.92 -22.11 13.52
N ASP A 129 15.27 -23.27 13.37
CA ASP A 129 13.80 -23.36 13.37
C ASP A 129 13.21 -22.91 14.73
N LEU A 130 13.83 -23.33 15.83
CA LEU A 130 13.44 -22.90 17.18
C LEU A 130 13.63 -21.39 17.36
N GLN A 131 14.78 -20.84 16.96
CA GLN A 131 15.05 -19.40 17.02
C GLN A 131 14.04 -18.59 16.19
N LEU A 132 13.69 -19.07 15.00
CA LEU A 132 12.70 -18.42 14.13
C LEU A 132 11.32 -18.39 14.80
N ARG A 133 10.90 -19.48 15.45
CA ARG A 133 9.64 -19.54 16.21
C ARG A 133 9.64 -18.59 17.40
N GLU A 134 10.72 -18.55 18.17
CA GLU A 134 10.86 -17.63 19.30
C GLU A 134 10.79 -16.17 18.82
N CYS A 135 11.44 -15.85 17.71
CA CYS A 135 11.38 -14.54 17.08
C CYS A 135 9.94 -14.19 16.63
N GLU A 136 9.22 -15.11 15.99
CA GLU A 136 7.82 -14.90 15.59
C GLU A 136 6.89 -14.67 16.79
N GLN A 137 7.09 -15.41 17.89
CA GLN A 137 6.33 -15.20 19.13
C GLN A 137 6.60 -13.83 19.75
N LYS A 138 7.86 -13.37 19.77
CA LYS A 138 8.23 -12.02 20.23
C LYS A 138 7.56 -10.95 19.37
N LEU A 139 7.64 -11.08 18.03
CA LEU A 139 7.00 -10.16 17.09
C LEU A 139 5.48 -10.10 17.26
N LYS A 140 4.84 -11.25 17.46
CA LYS A 140 3.40 -11.32 17.73
C LYS A 140 3.04 -10.56 19.01
N LYS A 141 3.78 -10.77 20.09
CA LYS A 141 3.57 -10.06 21.36
C LYS A 141 3.69 -8.54 21.20
N ILE A 142 4.69 -8.06 20.45
CA ILE A 142 4.88 -6.64 20.17
C ILE A 142 3.72 -6.11 19.32
N SER A 143 3.29 -6.86 18.29
CA SER A 143 2.14 -6.50 17.46
C SER A 143 0.84 -6.41 18.26
N ASP A 144 0.60 -7.34 19.18
CA ASP A 144 -0.57 -7.34 20.06
C ASP A 144 -0.56 -6.09 20.98
N GLN A 145 0.61 -5.72 21.52
CA GLN A 145 0.77 -4.48 22.30
C GLN A 145 0.49 -3.21 21.49
N ILE A 146 0.93 -3.15 20.24
CA ILE A 146 0.64 -2.03 19.32
C ILE A 146 -0.88 -1.95 19.06
N GLN A 147 -1.53 -3.09 18.83
CA GLN A 147 -2.97 -3.14 18.58
C GLN A 147 -3.79 -2.75 19.82
N ASP A 148 -3.41 -3.22 21.01
CA ASP A 148 -4.06 -2.87 22.27
C ASP A 148 -3.97 -1.36 22.53
N LYS A 149 -2.81 -0.75 22.25
CA LYS A 149 -2.63 0.69 22.36
C LYS A 149 -3.53 1.46 21.39
N ARG A 150 -3.65 0.99 20.14
CA ARG A 150 -4.55 1.57 19.14
C ARG A 150 -6.02 1.47 19.56
N ASN A 151 -6.43 0.34 20.11
CA ASN A 151 -7.79 0.13 20.62
C ASN A 151 -8.09 1.07 21.81
N CYS A 152 -7.10 1.28 22.69
CA CYS A 152 -7.21 2.20 23.81
C CYS A 152 -7.40 3.66 23.34
N LEU A 153 -6.60 4.10 22.35
CA LEU A 153 -6.74 5.43 21.74
C LEU A 153 -8.12 5.62 21.12
N SER A 154 -8.60 4.70 20.27
CA SER A 154 -9.94 4.80 19.68
C SER A 154 -11.06 4.82 20.72
N LYS A 155 -10.87 4.15 21.86
CA LYS A 155 -11.80 4.23 22.99
C LYS A 155 -11.80 5.62 23.63
N LEU A 156 -10.62 6.22 23.84
CA LEU A 156 -10.48 7.58 24.36
C LEU A 156 -11.15 8.61 23.46
N GLU A 157 -10.96 8.50 22.15
CA GLU A 157 -11.60 9.32 21.12
C GLU A 157 -13.13 9.29 21.23
N SER A 158 -13.71 8.08 21.19
CA SER A 158 -15.15 7.86 21.35
C SER A 158 -15.67 8.41 22.70
N LEU A 159 -14.95 8.22 23.80
CA LEU A 159 -15.33 8.73 25.11
C LEU A 159 -15.24 10.26 25.17
N GLY A 160 -14.22 10.86 24.55
CA GLY A 160 -14.02 12.30 24.41
C GLY A 160 -15.16 12.95 23.63
N ALA A 161 -15.51 12.40 22.47
CA ALA A 161 -16.64 12.86 21.67
C ALA A 161 -17.98 12.80 22.44
N LYS A 162 -18.23 11.70 23.16
CA LYS A 162 -19.44 11.56 24.00
C LYS A 162 -19.47 12.58 25.15
N ARG A 163 -18.34 12.78 25.87
CA ARG A 163 -18.22 13.84 26.91
C ARG A 163 -18.49 15.22 26.33
N ALA A 164 -17.88 15.55 25.19
CA ALA A 164 -18.06 16.83 24.52
C ALA A 164 -19.51 17.09 24.11
N SER A 165 -20.24 16.06 23.64
CA SER A 165 -21.64 16.22 23.25
C SER A 165 -22.60 16.52 24.41
N LEU A 166 -22.20 16.20 25.65
CA LEU A 166 -22.99 16.50 26.85
C LEU A 166 -22.67 17.89 27.41
N ILE A 167 -21.49 18.44 27.12
CA ILE A 167 -21.11 19.80 27.51
C ILE A 167 -22.04 20.80 26.82
N GLY A 168 -22.65 21.70 27.60
CA GLY A 168 -23.66 22.65 27.14
C GLY A 168 -25.12 22.18 27.30
N THR A 169 -25.34 20.91 27.64
CA THR A 169 -26.67 20.42 28.06
C THR A 169 -26.97 20.65 29.54
N PHE A 170 -25.97 21.14 30.28
CA PHE A 170 -26.03 21.57 31.67
C PHE A 170 -25.12 22.80 31.88
N PRO A 171 -25.28 23.58 32.97
CA PRO A 171 -24.50 24.80 33.21
C PRO A 171 -22.99 24.56 33.21
N HIS A 172 -22.23 25.52 32.68
CA HIS A 172 -20.77 25.41 32.57
C HIS A 172 -20.09 25.26 33.93
N ASP A 173 -20.62 25.93 34.96
CA ASP A 173 -20.06 25.95 36.32
C ASP A 173 -20.19 24.59 37.04
N TRP A 174 -20.90 23.63 36.44
CA TRP A 174 -20.96 22.25 36.94
C TRP A 174 -19.76 21.42 36.48
N THR A 175 -18.94 21.90 35.53
CA THR A 175 -17.80 21.14 34.98
C THR A 175 -16.53 21.24 35.83
N ASP A 176 -16.45 22.18 36.77
CA ASP A 176 -15.28 22.45 37.62
C ASP A 176 -15.30 21.62 38.92
N VAL A 177 -15.41 20.30 38.76
CA VAL A 177 -15.67 19.37 39.88
C VAL A 177 -14.67 18.22 39.84
N SER A 178 -14.23 17.77 41.03
CA SER A 178 -13.30 16.64 41.16
C SER A 178 -13.83 15.34 40.53
N LEU A 179 -12.91 14.46 40.12
CA LEU A 179 -13.18 13.13 39.55
C LEU A 179 -14.01 12.21 40.47
N ASP A 180 -14.15 12.55 41.75
CA ASP A 180 -14.88 11.79 42.77
C ASP A 180 -16.38 12.08 42.82
N CYS A 181 -16.88 13.03 42.01
CA CYS A 181 -18.29 13.37 41.98
C CYS A 181 -19.17 12.18 41.55
N ARG A 182 -20.23 11.91 42.33
CA ARG A 182 -21.20 10.84 42.07
C ARG A 182 -22.61 11.36 42.29
N VAL A 183 -23.43 11.29 41.26
CA VAL A 183 -24.88 11.37 41.40
C VAL A 183 -25.39 9.95 41.62
N GLN A 184 -25.78 9.63 42.86
CA GLN A 184 -26.29 8.31 43.20
C GLN A 184 -27.80 8.38 43.34
N TYR A 185 -28.51 7.67 42.47
CA TYR A 185 -29.95 7.53 42.50
C TYR A 185 -30.38 6.18 41.93
N ASP A 186 -31.53 5.69 42.38
CA ASP A 186 -32.17 4.55 41.74
C ASP A 186 -32.71 4.97 40.37
N VAL A 187 -32.16 4.36 39.31
CA VAL A 187 -32.46 4.72 37.92
C VAL A 187 -33.93 4.47 37.57
N LEU A 188 -34.57 3.46 38.17
CA LEU A 188 -35.98 3.12 37.92
C LEU A 188 -36.90 4.15 38.59
N ASP A 189 -36.61 4.50 39.84
CA ASP A 189 -37.39 5.50 40.58
C ASP A 189 -37.24 6.90 39.98
N PHE A 190 -36.03 7.27 39.54
CA PHE A 190 -35.79 8.56 38.87
C PHE A 190 -36.47 8.65 37.50
N LYS A 191 -36.43 7.58 36.69
CA LYS A 191 -37.16 7.53 35.41
C LYS A 191 -38.67 7.62 35.62
N LYS A 192 -39.21 6.91 36.61
CA LYS A 192 -40.63 6.97 36.96
C LYS A 192 -41.04 8.36 37.42
N TRP A 193 -40.22 8.98 38.27
CA TRP A 193 -40.39 10.38 38.69
C TRP A 193 -40.40 11.33 37.47
N GLN A 194 -39.46 11.18 36.54
CA GLN A 194 -39.33 12.04 35.35
C GLN A 194 -40.53 11.90 34.40
N GLN A 195 -41.09 10.68 34.25
CA GLN A 195 -42.30 10.42 33.48
C GLN A 195 -43.54 11.09 34.11
N GLU A 196 -43.69 11.02 35.43
CA GLU A 196 -44.79 11.68 36.15
C GLU A 196 -44.70 13.21 36.04
N VAL A 197 -43.50 13.79 36.22
CA VAL A 197 -43.25 15.23 36.09
C VAL A 197 -43.45 15.70 34.65
N SER A 198 -43.01 14.92 33.65
CA SER A 198 -43.26 15.20 32.23
C SER A 198 -44.76 15.23 31.89
N SER A 199 -45.52 14.25 32.39
CA SER A 199 -46.98 14.20 32.21
C SER A 199 -47.68 15.40 32.87
N LEU A 200 -47.18 15.84 34.03
CA LEU A 200 -47.66 17.03 34.73
C LEU A 200 -47.31 18.33 33.98
N ALA A 201 -46.10 18.44 33.43
CA ALA A 201 -45.65 19.60 32.65
C ALA A 201 -46.44 19.76 31.35
N GLN A 202 -46.68 18.66 30.62
CA GLN A 202 -47.35 18.68 29.31
C GLN A 202 -48.88 18.64 29.38
N GLY A 203 -49.46 18.29 30.54
CA GLY A 203 -50.91 18.17 30.72
C GLY A 203 -51.57 16.99 29.99
N LYS A 204 -50.77 16.12 29.35
CA LYS A 204 -51.20 14.93 28.59
C LYS A 204 -50.76 13.66 29.31
N GLY A 205 -51.48 12.55 29.13
CA GLY A 205 -51.14 11.25 29.76
C GLY A 205 -51.36 11.18 31.27
N LEU A 206 -51.96 12.20 31.89
CA LEU A 206 -52.25 12.21 33.33
C LEU A 206 -53.32 11.17 33.67
N GLY A 207 -52.93 10.09 34.35
CA GLY A 207 -53.87 9.15 34.98
C GLY A 207 -54.78 9.84 36.00
N LEU A 208 -55.93 9.23 36.31
CA LEU A 208 -56.97 9.78 37.22
C LEU A 208 -56.39 10.31 38.55
N LYS A 209 -55.43 9.59 39.13
CA LYS A 209 -54.75 9.96 40.38
C LYS A 209 -53.94 11.26 40.26
N LEU A 210 -53.15 11.43 39.20
CA LEU A 210 -52.32 12.62 38.99
C LEU A 210 -53.16 13.84 38.60
N ARG A 211 -54.25 13.65 37.85
CA ARG A 211 -55.23 14.71 37.57
C ARG A 211 -55.87 15.23 38.86
N PHE A 212 -56.32 14.32 39.72
CA PHE A 212 -56.94 14.65 41.00
C PHE A 212 -55.96 15.38 41.95
N LEU A 213 -54.73 14.87 42.07
CA LEU A 213 -53.69 15.49 42.91
C LEU A 213 -53.30 16.89 42.41
N ARG A 214 -53.20 17.11 41.09
CA ARG A 214 -52.92 18.43 40.51
C ARG A 214 -54.04 19.43 40.78
N LEU A 215 -55.30 18.99 40.72
CA LEU A 215 -56.49 19.83 40.95
C LEU A 215 -56.61 20.32 42.40
N ILE A 216 -56.28 19.48 43.38
CA ILE A 216 -56.46 19.78 44.80
C ILE A 216 -55.20 20.39 45.43
N HIS A 217 -54.01 19.95 45.02
CA HIS A 217 -52.75 20.28 45.67
C HIS A 217 -51.76 21.05 44.77
N GLY A 218 -52.18 21.55 43.61
CA GLY A 218 -51.32 22.12 42.54
C GLY A 218 -49.93 22.62 42.96
N PRO A 219 -49.80 23.75 43.67
CA PRO A 219 -48.50 24.29 44.09
C PRO A 219 -47.76 23.40 45.12
N ARG A 220 -48.50 22.74 46.03
CA ARG A 220 -47.94 21.82 47.05
C ARG A 220 -47.39 20.53 46.44
N LEU A 221 -47.93 20.10 45.30
CA LEU A 221 -47.49 18.90 44.60
C LEU A 221 -46.14 19.12 43.90
N ALA A 222 -45.95 20.27 43.23
CA ALA A 222 -44.64 20.64 42.65
C ALA A 222 -43.55 20.70 43.73
N HIS A 223 -43.86 21.26 44.90
CA HIS A 223 -42.95 21.29 46.04
C HIS A 223 -42.56 19.90 46.55
N ARG A 224 -43.47 18.92 46.49
CA ARG A 224 -43.19 17.51 46.84
C ARG A 224 -42.24 16.85 45.85
N TYR A 225 -42.43 17.07 44.54
CA TYR A 225 -41.50 16.56 43.51
C TYR A 225 -40.13 17.25 43.61
N ALA A 226 -40.09 18.55 43.93
CA ALA A 226 -38.85 19.28 44.21
C ALA A 226 -38.11 18.72 45.43
N SER A 227 -38.82 18.36 46.51
CA SER A 227 -38.20 17.75 47.69
C SER A 227 -37.45 16.46 47.36
N PHE A 228 -38.00 15.62 46.47
CA PHE A 228 -37.33 14.40 46.03
C PHE A 228 -35.99 14.69 45.33
N LEU A 229 -35.94 15.66 44.40
CA LEU A 229 -34.69 16.06 43.76
C LEU A 229 -33.69 16.66 44.77
N ARG A 230 -34.18 17.45 45.72
CA ARG A 230 -33.34 18.02 46.79
C ARG A 230 -32.70 16.94 47.65
N ASP A 231 -33.48 15.94 48.05
CA ASP A 231 -33.01 14.84 48.89
C ASP A 231 -32.00 13.98 48.11
N MET A 232 -32.26 13.73 46.82
CA MET A 232 -31.33 13.04 45.90
C MET A 232 -30.00 13.78 45.72
N LEU A 233 -30.04 15.12 45.56
CA LEU A 233 -28.84 15.95 45.43
C LEU A 233 -28.04 15.98 46.73
N LYS A 234 -28.70 15.98 47.89
CA LYS A 234 -28.04 15.92 49.20
C LYS A 234 -27.44 14.55 49.53
N SER A 235 -28.05 13.47 49.06
CA SER A 235 -27.52 12.11 49.21
C SER A 235 -26.44 11.76 48.18
N SER A 236 -26.34 12.56 47.12
CA SER A 236 -25.30 12.49 46.10
C SER A 236 -24.14 13.40 46.50
N PHE A 237 -22.90 13.10 46.07
CA PHE A 237 -21.78 14.05 46.20
C PHE A 237 -21.91 15.16 45.14
N ALA A 238 -23.06 15.83 45.09
CA ALA A 238 -23.36 16.88 44.14
C ALA A 238 -22.64 18.19 44.55
N PRO A 239 -21.97 18.88 43.62
CA PRO A 239 -21.31 20.16 43.88
C PRO A 239 -22.26 21.20 44.48
N GLU A 240 -21.70 22.11 45.29
CA GLU A 240 -22.48 23.24 45.85
C GLU A 240 -23.12 24.08 44.75
N THR A 241 -22.45 24.26 43.61
CA THR A 241 -22.99 24.98 42.43
C THR A 241 -24.29 24.37 41.88
N ILE A 242 -24.44 23.04 41.90
CA ILE A 242 -25.69 22.36 41.49
C ILE A 242 -26.80 22.62 42.52
N GLN A 243 -26.45 22.65 43.80
CA GLN A 243 -27.40 22.92 44.88
C GLN A 243 -27.89 24.38 44.84
N ASP A 244 -26.99 25.31 44.53
CA ASP A 244 -27.31 26.73 44.36
C ASP A 244 -28.22 26.95 43.14
N ASP A 245 -27.88 26.37 41.99
CA ASP A 245 -28.74 26.40 40.80
C ASP A 245 -30.11 25.75 41.05
N PHE A 246 -30.17 24.65 41.81
CA PHE A 246 -31.44 24.05 42.22
C PHE A 246 -32.27 25.01 43.08
N ASN A 247 -31.63 25.66 44.06
CA ASN A 247 -32.31 26.60 44.96
C ASN A 247 -32.84 27.83 44.21
N ASP A 248 -32.05 28.37 43.27
CA ASP A 248 -32.42 29.56 42.51
C ASP A 248 -33.46 29.27 41.42
N MET A 249 -33.32 28.16 40.68
CA MET A 249 -34.17 27.84 39.54
C MET A 249 -35.49 27.15 39.94
N ILE A 250 -35.48 26.31 40.97
CA ILE A 250 -36.63 25.49 41.36
C ILE A 250 -37.36 26.05 42.59
N LEU A 251 -36.65 26.49 43.64
CA LEU A 251 -37.31 26.87 44.89
C LEU A 251 -37.86 28.30 44.90
N ARG A 252 -37.28 29.21 44.10
CA ARG A 252 -37.74 30.60 44.04
C ARG A 252 -38.92 30.79 43.09
N ASN A 253 -38.98 30.11 41.93
CA ASN A 253 -40.01 30.34 40.89
C ASN A 253 -40.41 29.09 40.03
N GLY A 254 -40.02 27.86 40.40
CA GLY A 254 -40.14 26.70 39.52
C GLY A 254 -41.49 25.96 39.52
N GLY A 255 -42.00 25.64 38.33
CA GLY A 255 -43.11 24.72 38.07
C GLY A 255 -42.64 23.35 37.56
N TYR A 256 -43.57 22.56 36.98
CA TYR A 256 -43.25 21.21 36.49
C TYR A 256 -42.32 21.22 35.26
N SER A 257 -42.36 22.27 34.43
CA SER A 257 -41.48 22.45 33.28
C SER A 257 -40.03 22.65 33.71
N GLU A 258 -39.81 23.50 34.69
CA GLU A 258 -38.49 23.82 35.24
C GLU A 258 -37.90 22.61 35.96
N LEU A 259 -38.73 21.87 36.72
CA LEU A 259 -38.34 20.59 37.35
C LEU A 259 -37.92 19.54 36.31
N LEU A 260 -38.65 19.42 35.20
CA LEU A 260 -38.31 18.49 34.14
C LEU A 260 -37.00 18.88 33.46
N ASP A 261 -36.81 20.16 33.14
CA ASP A 261 -35.58 20.65 32.51
C ASP A 261 -34.37 20.43 33.42
N PHE A 262 -34.49 20.78 34.70
CA PHE A 262 -33.44 20.56 35.69
C PHE A 262 -33.10 19.08 35.84
N SER A 263 -34.09 18.18 35.84
CA SER A 263 -33.83 16.73 35.90
C SER A 263 -33.03 16.20 34.71
N LYS A 264 -33.25 16.75 33.51
CA LYS A 264 -32.48 16.39 32.31
C LYS A 264 -31.04 16.87 32.41
N ARG A 265 -30.82 18.08 32.95
CA ARG A 265 -29.48 18.63 33.22
C ARG A 265 -28.71 17.74 34.19
N ILE A 266 -29.34 17.31 35.30
CA ILE A 266 -28.73 16.37 36.26
C ILE A 266 -28.38 15.04 35.58
N GLN A 267 -29.26 14.52 34.73
CA GLN A 267 -29.02 13.26 34.04
C GLN A 267 -27.82 13.38 33.08
N SER A 268 -27.78 14.42 32.25
CA SER A 268 -26.63 14.70 31.38
C SER A 268 -25.34 14.88 32.17
N PHE A 269 -25.40 15.55 33.32
CA PHE A 269 -24.26 15.71 34.22
C PHE A 269 -23.79 14.38 34.81
N SER A 270 -24.72 13.54 35.27
CA SER A 270 -24.43 12.19 35.78
C SER A 270 -23.77 11.28 34.73
N ASP A 271 -24.27 11.32 33.50
CA ASP A 271 -23.70 10.58 32.36
C ASP A 271 -22.31 11.12 32.03
N TRP A 272 -22.14 12.45 32.06
CA TRP A 272 -20.85 13.11 31.87
C TRP A 272 -19.82 12.69 32.96
N CYS A 273 -20.19 12.68 34.24
CA CYS A 273 -19.32 12.21 35.32
C CYS A 273 -18.90 10.74 35.15
N THR A 274 -19.80 9.89 34.65
CA THR A 274 -19.50 8.48 34.39
C THR A 274 -18.50 8.33 33.24
N LEU A 275 -18.74 9.01 32.12
CA LEU A 275 -17.82 9.04 30.99
C LEU A 275 -16.47 9.67 31.35
N ASN A 276 -16.45 10.69 32.22
CA ASN A 276 -15.22 11.33 32.69
C ASN A 276 -14.33 10.36 33.49
N ARG A 277 -14.94 9.50 34.33
CA ARG A 277 -14.22 8.44 35.05
C ARG A 277 -13.71 7.34 34.12
N GLU A 278 -14.53 6.90 33.17
CA GLU A 278 -14.11 5.92 32.16
C GLU A 278 -12.96 6.45 31.29
N PHE A 279 -12.99 7.74 30.94
CA PHE A 279 -11.93 8.42 30.21
C PHE A 279 -10.63 8.46 31.04
N ALA A 280 -10.70 8.91 32.30
CA ALA A 280 -9.53 8.96 33.18
C ALA A 280 -8.88 7.58 33.39
N ALA A 281 -9.69 6.52 33.56
CA ALA A 281 -9.19 5.16 33.68
C ALA A 281 -8.51 4.65 32.40
N ALA A 282 -9.03 5.01 31.22
CA ALA A 282 -8.42 4.67 29.94
C ALA A 282 -7.11 5.45 29.70
N GLU A 283 -7.06 6.71 30.12
CA GLU A 283 -5.86 7.56 30.06
C GLU A 283 -4.74 7.02 30.96
N GLU A 284 -5.06 6.64 32.20
CA GLU A 284 -4.11 6.00 33.12
C GLU A 284 -3.56 4.69 32.54
N HIS A 285 -4.43 3.87 31.93
CA HIS A 285 -4.01 2.64 31.27
C HIS A 285 -3.06 2.92 30.09
N LEU A 286 -3.32 3.95 29.29
CA LEU A 286 -2.46 4.36 28.17
C LEU A 286 -1.06 4.81 28.66
N GLN A 287 -0.98 5.52 29.79
CA GLN A 287 0.29 5.98 30.38
C GLN A 287 1.18 4.83 30.88
N GLN A 288 0.57 3.71 31.28
CA GLN A 288 1.30 2.50 31.72
C GLN A 288 1.83 1.66 30.54
N MET A 289 1.37 1.91 29.32
CA MET A 289 1.80 1.17 28.13
C MET A 289 3.19 1.61 27.65
N PRO A 290 3.96 0.72 26.98
CA PRO A 290 5.22 1.10 26.36
C PRO A 290 5.07 2.23 25.32
N SER A 291 6.14 3.00 25.13
CA SER A 291 6.23 4.00 24.06
C SER A 291 6.02 3.34 22.69
N THR A 292 5.25 4.00 21.83
CA THR A 292 4.97 3.50 20.47
C THR A 292 6.26 3.43 19.64
N SER A 293 7.13 4.44 19.78
CA SER A 293 8.42 4.46 19.08
C SER A 293 9.32 3.30 19.50
N ASN A 294 9.35 2.98 20.80
CA ASN A 294 10.13 1.84 21.30
C ASN A 294 9.57 0.50 20.80
N LEU A 295 8.25 0.34 20.78
CA LEU A 295 7.61 -0.87 20.23
C LEU A 295 7.92 -1.03 18.74
N MET A 296 7.88 0.07 17.97
CA MET A 296 8.21 0.03 16.54
C MET A 296 9.68 -0.32 16.29
N ILE A 297 10.62 0.28 17.03
CA ILE A 297 12.05 -0.06 16.92
C ILE A 297 12.27 -1.55 17.22
N GLN A 298 11.67 -2.08 18.29
CA GLN A 298 11.77 -3.50 18.64
C GLN A 298 11.13 -4.39 17.58
N TYR A 299 10.02 -3.96 16.99
CA TYR A 299 9.33 -4.69 15.93
C TYR A 299 10.19 -4.77 14.66
N GLU A 300 10.79 -3.67 14.23
CA GLU A 300 11.69 -3.65 13.06
C GLU A 300 12.95 -4.47 13.30
N GLN A 301 13.59 -4.35 14.47
CA GLN A 301 14.73 -5.20 14.84
C GLN A 301 14.37 -6.68 14.84
N GLY A 302 13.18 -7.03 15.35
CA GLY A 302 12.69 -8.40 15.31
C GLY A 302 12.41 -8.88 13.88
N LYS A 303 11.96 -7.99 12.98
CA LYS A 303 11.79 -8.33 11.56
C LYS A 303 13.12 -8.59 10.86
N ASP A 304 14.13 -7.77 11.12
CA ASP A 304 15.48 -7.99 10.60
C ASP A 304 16.07 -9.32 11.09
N GLU A 305 15.92 -9.62 12.39
CA GLU A 305 16.32 -10.91 12.98
C GLU A 305 15.58 -12.08 12.31
N LYS A 306 14.26 -11.96 12.11
CA LYS A 306 13.45 -12.95 11.40
C LYS A 306 13.96 -13.17 9.98
N VAL A 307 14.39 -12.09 9.30
CA VAL A 307 14.96 -12.17 7.95
C VAL A 307 16.24 -12.96 7.91
N ASP A 308 17.17 -12.66 8.81
CA ASP A 308 18.46 -13.36 8.86
C ASP A 308 18.30 -14.84 9.20
N LEU A 309 17.46 -15.16 10.19
CA LEU A 309 17.14 -16.53 10.57
C LEU A 309 16.49 -17.31 9.41
N SER A 310 15.53 -16.70 8.72
CA SER A 310 14.84 -17.30 7.57
C SER A 310 15.80 -17.59 6.42
N ARG A 311 16.72 -16.66 6.12
CA ARG A 311 17.74 -16.83 5.08
C ARG A 311 18.72 -17.95 5.44
N ALA A 312 19.22 -17.96 6.68
CA ALA A 312 20.11 -19.00 7.18
C ALA A 312 19.46 -20.39 7.11
N LEU A 313 18.20 -20.51 7.56
CA LEU A 313 17.45 -21.75 7.52
C LEU A 313 17.22 -22.24 6.08
N LEU A 314 16.87 -21.35 5.16
CA LEU A 314 16.69 -21.69 3.74
C LEU A 314 17.98 -22.22 3.11
N ARG A 315 19.10 -21.51 3.29
CA ARG A 315 20.44 -21.93 2.81
C ARG A 315 20.78 -23.30 3.36
N LEU A 316 20.72 -23.45 4.68
CA LEU A 316 21.11 -24.67 5.37
C LEU A 316 20.25 -25.87 4.91
N ARG A 317 18.94 -25.70 4.79
CA ARG A 317 18.03 -26.76 4.36
C ARG A 317 18.30 -27.21 2.94
N TRP A 318 18.51 -26.28 2.02
CA TRP A 318 18.75 -26.62 0.63
C TRP A 318 20.14 -27.23 0.42
N THR A 319 21.17 -26.60 0.98
CA THR A 319 22.55 -27.10 0.92
C THR A 319 22.66 -28.49 1.55
N ASN A 320 21.99 -28.76 2.67
CA ASN A 320 21.94 -30.12 3.25
C ASN A 320 21.31 -31.16 2.31
N ARG A 321 20.19 -30.81 1.65
CA ARG A 321 19.52 -31.71 0.69
C ARG A 321 20.45 -32.12 -0.45
N ILE A 322 21.22 -31.17 -0.98
CA ILE A 322 22.18 -31.45 -2.06
C ILE A 322 23.39 -32.23 -1.54
N ARG A 323 23.99 -31.79 -0.43
CA ARG A 323 25.19 -32.38 0.18
C ARG A 323 24.99 -33.86 0.50
N GLN A 324 23.91 -34.20 1.20
CA GLN A 324 23.63 -35.59 1.61
C GLN A 324 23.45 -36.55 0.43
N ASN A 325 23.10 -36.04 -0.75
CA ASN A 325 22.78 -36.82 -1.93
C ASN A 325 23.72 -36.52 -3.12
N ARG A 326 24.89 -35.94 -2.86
CA ARG A 326 25.79 -35.34 -3.86
C ARG A 326 26.06 -36.24 -5.08
N VAL A 327 26.41 -37.51 -4.86
CA VAL A 327 26.70 -38.47 -5.93
C VAL A 327 25.47 -38.75 -6.80
N GLU A 328 24.33 -38.94 -6.15
CA GLU A 328 23.05 -39.16 -6.83
C GLU A 328 22.61 -37.92 -7.62
N VAL A 329 22.77 -36.73 -7.04
CA VAL A 329 22.47 -35.44 -7.71
C VAL A 329 23.29 -35.28 -8.99
N ILE A 330 24.61 -35.54 -8.95
CA ILE A 330 25.47 -35.46 -10.15
C ILE A 330 24.97 -36.40 -11.25
N SER A 331 24.59 -37.63 -10.88
CA SER A 331 24.07 -38.63 -11.82
C SER A 331 22.76 -38.18 -12.48
N HIS A 332 21.82 -37.65 -11.68
CA HIS A 332 20.53 -37.20 -12.19
C HIS A 332 20.64 -35.93 -13.04
N VAL A 333 21.53 -35.01 -12.69
CA VAL A 333 21.84 -33.82 -13.51
C VAL A 333 22.30 -34.27 -14.90
N LYS A 334 23.32 -35.14 -14.98
CA LYS A 334 23.81 -35.67 -16.26
C LYS A 334 22.70 -36.37 -17.04
N SER A 335 21.98 -37.28 -16.38
CA SER A 335 20.87 -38.04 -17.00
C SER A 335 19.78 -37.14 -17.57
N TYR A 336 19.47 -36.03 -16.91
CA TYR A 336 18.49 -35.06 -17.38
C TYR A 336 18.93 -34.36 -18.67
N PHE A 337 20.16 -33.82 -18.69
CA PHE A 337 20.69 -33.12 -19.87
C PHE A 337 20.91 -34.07 -21.05
N ASP A 338 21.35 -35.30 -20.80
CA ASP A 338 21.50 -36.32 -21.84
C ASP A 338 20.14 -36.70 -22.46
N ALA A 339 19.10 -36.87 -21.62
CA ALA A 339 17.76 -37.20 -22.09
C ALA A 339 17.09 -36.03 -22.82
N GLU A 340 17.31 -34.78 -22.39
CA GLU A 340 16.84 -33.57 -23.10
C GLU A 340 17.49 -33.47 -24.48
N GLY A 341 18.81 -33.64 -24.56
CA GLY A 341 19.54 -33.63 -25.82
C GLY A 341 19.09 -34.74 -26.77
N ALA A 342 18.88 -35.96 -26.25
CA ALA A 342 18.39 -37.10 -27.02
C ALA A 342 16.95 -36.90 -27.53
N LEU A 343 16.07 -36.29 -26.73
CA LEU A 343 14.70 -35.95 -27.15
C LEU A 343 14.68 -34.87 -28.23
N SER A 344 15.55 -33.87 -28.11
CA SER A 344 15.71 -32.80 -29.11
C SER A 344 16.19 -33.34 -30.48
N GLN A 345 16.87 -34.49 -30.52
CA GLN A 345 17.34 -35.16 -31.74
C GLN A 345 16.44 -36.34 -32.16
N ALA A 346 15.34 -36.60 -31.45
CA ALA A 346 14.49 -37.76 -31.68
C ALA A 346 13.72 -37.65 -33.01
N ASN A 347 13.57 -38.77 -33.70
CA ASN A 347 12.75 -38.90 -34.89
C ASN A 347 11.35 -39.45 -34.51
N LYS A 348 10.42 -39.51 -35.48
CA LYS A 348 9.04 -39.96 -35.20
C LYS A 348 8.96 -41.36 -34.55
N SER A 349 9.86 -42.29 -34.88
CA SER A 349 9.79 -43.67 -34.40
C SER A 349 10.29 -43.86 -32.96
N ASN A 350 11.27 -43.06 -32.52
CA ASN A 350 11.81 -43.15 -31.15
C ASN A 350 11.34 -42.02 -30.21
N TRP A 351 10.60 -41.04 -30.70
CA TRP A 351 10.17 -39.88 -29.92
C TRP A 351 9.43 -40.24 -28.63
N GLN A 352 8.51 -41.20 -28.68
CA GLN A 352 7.76 -41.61 -27.48
C GLN A 352 8.67 -42.24 -26.41
N GLN A 353 9.66 -43.03 -26.82
CA GLN A 353 10.63 -43.62 -25.91
C GLN A 353 11.51 -42.53 -25.29
N ARG A 354 12.11 -41.65 -26.11
CA ARG A 354 12.94 -40.53 -25.64
C ARG A 354 12.18 -39.59 -24.72
N LYS A 355 10.89 -39.34 -25.01
CA LYS A 355 10.01 -38.55 -24.16
C LYS A 355 9.85 -39.19 -22.78
N ARG A 356 9.62 -40.50 -22.70
CA ARG A 356 9.51 -41.22 -21.41
C ARG A 356 10.83 -41.21 -20.63
N GLU A 357 11.96 -41.31 -21.32
CA GLU A 357 13.30 -41.21 -20.71
C GLU A 357 13.50 -39.81 -20.09
N TYR A 358 13.20 -38.75 -20.85
CA TYR A 358 13.26 -37.37 -20.38
C TYR A 358 12.31 -37.10 -19.20
N GLU A 359 11.06 -37.55 -19.28
CA GLU A 359 10.09 -37.42 -18.19
C GLU A 359 10.57 -38.10 -16.89
N ARG A 360 11.16 -39.30 -17.00
CA ARG A 360 11.71 -40.02 -15.85
C ARG A 360 12.93 -39.32 -15.26
N ALA A 361 13.84 -38.83 -16.10
CA ALA A 361 15.03 -38.11 -15.66
C ALA A 361 14.65 -36.79 -14.97
N ALA A 362 13.72 -36.04 -15.55
CA ALA A 362 13.19 -34.81 -14.97
C ALA A 362 12.57 -35.03 -13.58
N ARG A 363 11.72 -36.04 -13.42
CA ARG A 363 11.09 -36.37 -12.12
C ARG A 363 12.12 -36.65 -11.00
N ARG A 364 13.22 -37.32 -11.33
CA ARG A 364 14.31 -37.59 -10.37
C ARG A 364 15.12 -36.34 -10.03
N LEU A 365 15.24 -35.40 -10.96
CA LEU A 365 15.95 -34.15 -10.72
C LEU A 365 15.17 -33.20 -9.81
N PHE A 366 13.84 -33.14 -9.95
CA PHE A 366 12.98 -32.21 -9.19
C PHE A 366 12.97 -32.45 -7.68
N SER A 367 13.23 -33.67 -7.21
CA SER A 367 13.36 -33.95 -5.77
C SER A 367 14.55 -33.24 -5.13
N PHE A 368 15.58 -32.91 -5.92
CA PHE A 368 16.80 -32.23 -5.47
C PHE A 368 16.78 -30.73 -5.77
N PHE A 369 16.19 -30.34 -6.91
CA PHE A 369 16.10 -28.96 -7.37
C PHE A 369 14.64 -28.49 -7.34
N PRO A 370 14.14 -28.01 -6.18
CA PRO A 370 12.73 -27.67 -6.02
C PRO A 370 12.32 -26.36 -6.70
N ILE A 371 13.25 -25.49 -7.10
CA ILE A 371 12.94 -24.17 -7.66
C ILE A 371 13.31 -24.12 -9.13
N TRP A 372 12.29 -23.93 -9.98
CA TRP A 372 12.44 -23.80 -11.42
C TRP A 372 11.97 -22.43 -11.87
N ILE A 373 12.85 -21.72 -12.56
CA ILE A 373 12.57 -20.39 -13.11
C ILE A 373 12.61 -20.48 -14.64
N VAL A 374 11.52 -20.09 -15.30
CA VAL A 374 11.40 -20.14 -16.76
C VAL A 374 10.73 -18.89 -17.32
N THR A 375 10.90 -18.66 -18.62
CA THR A 375 9.97 -17.80 -19.36
C THR A 375 8.80 -18.65 -19.87
N ASN A 376 7.61 -18.06 -20.05
CA ASN A 376 6.43 -18.80 -20.51
C ASN A 376 6.68 -19.59 -21.81
N LEU A 377 7.44 -19.02 -22.75
CA LEU A 377 7.71 -19.65 -24.04
C LEU A 377 8.86 -20.69 -23.98
N SER A 378 9.78 -20.59 -23.02
CA SER A 378 10.88 -21.56 -22.89
C SER A 378 10.46 -22.87 -22.24
N VAL A 379 9.32 -22.90 -21.54
CA VAL A 379 8.88 -24.05 -20.74
C VAL A 379 8.74 -25.34 -21.54
N ARG A 380 8.35 -25.26 -22.82
CA ARG A 380 8.14 -26.43 -23.69
C ARG A 380 9.41 -27.28 -23.86
N ARG A 381 10.58 -26.64 -23.91
CA ARG A 381 11.87 -27.32 -24.09
C ARG A 381 12.43 -27.77 -22.75
N SER A 382 12.25 -26.92 -21.73
CA SER A 382 12.89 -27.09 -20.43
C SER A 382 12.14 -27.99 -19.46
N LEU A 383 10.85 -28.24 -19.67
CA LEU A 383 10.05 -29.04 -18.75
C LEU A 383 9.12 -29.98 -19.51
N PRO A 384 9.06 -31.27 -19.13
CA PRO A 384 8.11 -32.19 -19.75
C PRO A 384 6.68 -31.75 -19.46
N LEU A 385 5.77 -31.99 -20.41
CA LEU A 385 4.35 -31.70 -20.23
C LEU A 385 3.66 -32.84 -19.47
N VAL A 386 3.86 -32.85 -18.15
CA VAL A 386 3.36 -33.85 -17.21
C VAL A 386 2.49 -33.16 -16.17
N PRO A 387 1.31 -33.71 -15.82
CA PRO A 387 0.46 -33.10 -14.81
C PRO A 387 1.08 -33.20 -13.42
N ASN A 388 0.81 -32.21 -12.55
CA ASN A 388 1.23 -32.21 -11.14
C ASN A 388 2.73 -32.43 -10.94
N LEU A 389 3.54 -31.90 -11.85
CA LEU A 389 5.00 -31.97 -11.80
C LEU A 389 5.58 -31.13 -10.66
N PHE A 390 4.91 -30.03 -10.35
CA PHE A 390 5.22 -29.10 -9.27
C PHE A 390 4.08 -29.09 -8.26
N ASP A 391 4.40 -28.82 -7.00
CA ASP A 391 3.37 -28.55 -6.00
C ASP A 391 2.69 -27.21 -6.29
N MET A 392 3.44 -26.24 -6.83
CA MET A 392 2.97 -24.88 -7.08
C MET A 392 3.55 -24.27 -8.37
N CYS A 393 2.74 -23.49 -9.08
CA CYS A 393 3.20 -22.60 -10.15
C CYS A 393 2.88 -21.14 -9.80
N VAL A 394 3.84 -20.25 -10.02
CA VAL A 394 3.69 -18.80 -9.92
C VAL A 394 3.84 -18.22 -11.32
N ILE A 395 2.84 -17.47 -11.77
CA ILE A 395 2.88 -16.74 -13.04
C ILE A 395 2.87 -15.24 -12.71
N ASP A 396 4.01 -14.59 -12.94
CA ASP A 396 4.17 -13.14 -12.76
C ASP A 396 3.97 -12.39 -14.09
N GLU A 397 3.61 -11.12 -14.01
CA GLU A 397 3.14 -10.31 -15.13
C GLU A 397 1.95 -10.98 -15.87
N ALA A 398 1.05 -11.60 -15.11
CA ALA A 398 -0.05 -12.40 -15.61
C ALA A 398 -1.04 -11.60 -16.49
N SER A 399 -1.20 -10.30 -16.24
CA SER A 399 -2.03 -9.43 -17.09
C SER A 399 -1.44 -9.26 -18.50
N GLN A 400 -0.15 -9.53 -18.67
CA GLN A 400 0.54 -9.54 -19.96
C GLN A 400 0.61 -10.94 -20.59
N CYS A 401 0.08 -11.98 -19.94
CA CYS A 401 0.17 -13.35 -20.41
C CYS A 401 -1.15 -13.78 -21.09
N ASP A 402 -1.06 -14.21 -22.35
CA ASP A 402 -2.19 -14.82 -23.03
C ASP A 402 -2.55 -16.20 -22.45
N ILE A 403 -3.79 -16.61 -22.67
CA ILE A 403 -4.35 -17.86 -22.12
C ILE A 403 -3.58 -19.10 -22.64
N PRO A 404 -3.32 -19.26 -23.97
CA PRO A 404 -2.67 -20.46 -24.48
C PRO A 404 -1.24 -20.68 -23.98
N SER A 405 -0.48 -19.60 -23.74
CA SER A 405 0.90 -19.71 -23.22
C SER A 405 0.94 -20.04 -21.73
N ALA A 406 -0.08 -19.68 -20.96
CA ALA A 406 -0.14 -19.92 -19.52
C ALA A 406 -0.65 -21.33 -19.16
N PHE A 407 -1.60 -21.89 -19.91
CA PHE A 407 -2.21 -23.20 -19.62
C PHE A 407 -1.22 -24.35 -19.43
N PRO A 408 -0.18 -24.50 -20.29
CA PRO A 408 0.84 -25.53 -20.08
C PRO A 408 1.59 -25.41 -18.75
N LEU A 409 1.76 -24.18 -18.22
CA LEU A 409 2.38 -23.97 -16.92
C LEU A 409 1.46 -24.47 -15.80
N LEU A 410 0.19 -24.07 -15.85
CA LEU A 410 -0.83 -24.48 -14.88
C LEU A 410 -1.02 -25.99 -14.85
N TYR A 411 -1.05 -26.64 -16.02
CA TYR A 411 -1.15 -28.10 -16.11
C TYR A 411 -0.04 -28.83 -15.33
N ARG A 412 1.15 -28.24 -15.21
CA ARG A 412 2.28 -28.83 -14.50
C ARG A 412 2.22 -28.66 -12.99
N ALA A 413 1.24 -27.97 -12.41
CA ALA A 413 1.21 -27.70 -10.98
C ALA A 413 -0.11 -28.09 -10.31
N LYS A 414 -0.04 -28.41 -9.01
CA LYS A 414 -1.23 -28.73 -8.21
C LYS A 414 -1.98 -27.47 -7.78
N ARG A 415 -1.28 -26.36 -7.56
CA ARG A 415 -1.84 -25.04 -7.22
C ARG A 415 -1.18 -23.91 -8.01
N ALA A 416 -1.86 -22.78 -8.14
CA ALA A 416 -1.39 -21.64 -8.93
C ALA A 416 -1.49 -20.31 -8.17
N ILE A 417 -0.46 -19.48 -8.30
CA ILE A 417 -0.45 -18.09 -7.86
C ILE A 417 -0.26 -17.22 -9.10
N ILE A 418 -1.23 -16.34 -9.34
CA ILE A 418 -1.32 -15.50 -10.53
C ILE A 418 -1.12 -14.06 -10.09
N ILE A 419 0.03 -13.48 -10.44
CA ILE A 419 0.43 -12.14 -10.02
C ILE A 419 0.45 -11.23 -11.24
N GLY A 420 -0.27 -10.11 -11.19
CA GLY A 420 -0.31 -9.16 -12.29
C GLY A 420 -0.97 -7.85 -11.90
N ASP A 421 -1.12 -6.98 -12.89
CA ASP A 421 -1.84 -5.72 -12.74
C ASP A 421 -2.78 -5.52 -13.93
N PRO A 422 -4.11 -5.66 -13.74
CA PRO A 422 -5.09 -5.48 -14.81
C PRO A 422 -5.26 -4.02 -15.23
N LYS A 423 -4.66 -3.06 -14.50
CA LYS A 423 -4.66 -1.62 -14.82
C LYS A 423 -3.42 -1.18 -15.61
N GLN A 424 -2.54 -2.11 -15.98
CA GLN A 424 -1.41 -1.90 -16.88
C GLN A 424 -1.64 -2.59 -18.23
N LEU A 425 -0.73 -2.34 -19.18
CA LEU A 425 -0.82 -2.87 -20.54
C LEU A 425 -0.99 -4.39 -20.57
N ARG A 426 -1.96 -4.85 -21.37
CA ARG A 426 -2.27 -6.26 -21.62
C ARG A 426 -1.32 -6.85 -22.66
N HIS A 427 -1.45 -8.15 -22.93
CA HIS A 427 -0.74 -8.77 -24.05
C HIS A 427 -1.21 -8.20 -25.38
N ILE A 428 -0.26 -7.99 -26.30
CA ILE A 428 -0.56 -7.56 -27.67
C ILE A 428 -0.98 -8.78 -28.49
N SER A 429 -2.20 -8.75 -29.04
CA SER A 429 -2.68 -9.74 -30.00
C SER A 429 -2.45 -9.28 -31.44
N THR A 430 -1.97 -10.18 -32.29
CA THR A 430 -1.89 -9.98 -33.74
C THR A 430 -3.18 -10.36 -34.46
N LEU A 431 -4.11 -11.00 -33.76
CA LEU A 431 -5.41 -11.41 -34.29
C LEU A 431 -6.43 -10.26 -34.12
N PRO A 432 -7.07 -9.76 -35.20
CA PRO A 432 -8.15 -8.80 -35.09
C PRO A 432 -9.39 -9.41 -34.42
N ALA A 433 -10.09 -8.64 -33.58
CA ALA A 433 -11.29 -9.08 -32.86
C ALA A 433 -12.36 -9.70 -33.78
N ARG A 434 -12.64 -9.07 -34.94
CA ARG A 434 -13.59 -9.62 -35.93
C ARG A 434 -13.22 -11.03 -36.41
N LYS A 435 -11.93 -11.30 -36.60
CA LYS A 435 -11.49 -12.64 -37.02
C LYS A 435 -11.66 -13.67 -35.90
N GLU A 436 -11.51 -13.26 -34.65
CA GLU A 436 -11.80 -14.11 -33.49
C GLU A 436 -13.29 -14.45 -33.42
N GLU A 437 -14.16 -13.47 -33.61
CA GLU A 437 -15.62 -13.66 -33.67
C GLU A 437 -16.02 -14.60 -34.82
N ASP A 438 -15.47 -14.42 -36.01
CA ASP A 438 -15.72 -15.31 -37.16
C ASP A 438 -15.30 -16.76 -36.87
N LEU A 439 -14.18 -16.95 -36.17
CA LEU A 439 -13.69 -18.28 -35.76
C LEU A 439 -14.58 -18.90 -34.67
N ALA A 440 -15.03 -18.09 -33.70
CA ALA A 440 -15.95 -18.50 -32.66
C ALA A 440 -17.24 -19.06 -33.24
N GLN A 441 -17.84 -18.32 -34.18
CA GLN A 441 -19.07 -18.72 -34.87
C GLN A 441 -18.88 -20.00 -35.68
N LYS A 442 -17.77 -20.11 -36.42
CA LYS A 442 -17.45 -21.32 -37.20
C LYS A 442 -17.29 -22.57 -36.32
N CYS A 443 -16.79 -22.41 -35.10
CA CYS A 443 -16.59 -23.49 -34.15
C CYS A 443 -17.77 -23.71 -33.19
N ALA A 444 -18.86 -22.94 -33.31
CA ALA A 444 -20.01 -22.94 -32.41
C ALA A 444 -19.61 -22.75 -30.92
N LEU A 445 -18.75 -21.74 -30.65
CA LEU A 445 -18.32 -21.37 -29.31
C LEU A 445 -19.13 -20.17 -28.79
N ASP A 446 -19.94 -20.40 -27.76
CA ASP A 446 -20.84 -19.38 -27.18
C ASP A 446 -20.19 -18.56 -26.05
N ASP A 447 -19.00 -18.94 -25.58
CA ASP A 447 -18.35 -18.40 -24.40
C ASP A 447 -17.10 -17.55 -24.70
N VAL A 448 -16.92 -17.13 -25.96
CA VAL A 448 -15.72 -16.38 -26.41
C VAL A 448 -15.56 -15.03 -25.71
N GLN A 449 -16.65 -14.37 -25.29
CA GLN A 449 -16.56 -13.16 -24.46
C GLN A 449 -15.73 -13.37 -23.17
N TYR A 450 -15.69 -14.61 -22.67
CA TYR A 450 -14.95 -14.96 -21.47
C TYR A 450 -13.56 -15.52 -21.74
N TRP A 451 -13.32 -16.10 -22.92
CA TRP A 451 -12.06 -16.76 -23.30
C TRP A 451 -11.34 -16.09 -24.46
N SER A 452 -11.73 -14.86 -24.81
CA SER A 452 -11.18 -14.09 -25.92
C SER A 452 -9.67 -13.97 -25.79
N TYR A 453 -8.96 -14.51 -26.78
CA TYR A 453 -7.52 -14.37 -26.94
C TYR A 453 -7.15 -12.91 -27.20
N THR A 454 -8.01 -12.12 -27.83
CA THR A 454 -7.70 -10.72 -28.17
C THR A 454 -7.81 -9.76 -26.98
N SER A 455 -8.65 -10.08 -25.99
CA SER A 455 -8.98 -9.15 -24.89
C SER A 455 -8.72 -9.68 -23.48
N LYS A 456 -8.60 -11.00 -23.27
CA LYS A 456 -8.44 -11.61 -21.95
C LYS A 456 -7.04 -12.19 -21.74
N SER A 457 -6.45 -11.87 -20.60
CA SER A 457 -5.21 -12.43 -20.09
C SER A 457 -5.51 -13.59 -19.12
N ILE A 458 -4.48 -14.35 -18.75
CA ILE A 458 -4.64 -15.38 -17.70
C ILE A 458 -5.03 -14.78 -16.34
N TYR A 459 -4.65 -13.51 -16.08
CA TYR A 459 -5.11 -12.79 -14.89
C TYR A 459 -6.64 -12.63 -14.90
N ASP A 460 -7.23 -12.13 -15.99
CA ASP A 460 -8.69 -11.93 -16.09
C ASP A 460 -9.46 -13.26 -15.89
N ILE A 461 -8.94 -14.36 -16.45
CA ILE A 461 -9.55 -15.69 -16.28
C ILE A 461 -9.49 -16.14 -14.82
N SER A 462 -8.38 -15.89 -14.14
CA SER A 462 -8.14 -16.31 -12.77
C SER A 462 -8.96 -15.47 -11.78
N GLU A 463 -9.05 -14.16 -12.01
CA GLU A 463 -9.92 -13.25 -11.27
C GLU A 463 -11.38 -13.68 -11.39
N ARG A 464 -11.87 -13.96 -12.61
CA ARG A 464 -13.22 -14.50 -12.82
C ARG A 464 -13.46 -15.79 -12.02
N ALA A 465 -12.47 -16.68 -11.97
CA ALA A 465 -12.57 -17.93 -11.21
C ALA A 465 -12.65 -17.70 -9.68
N LEU A 466 -11.99 -16.66 -9.16
CA LEU A 466 -12.14 -16.27 -7.76
C LEU A 466 -13.53 -15.72 -7.48
N PHE A 467 -14.04 -14.82 -8.33
CA PHE A 467 -15.38 -14.25 -8.15
C PHE A 467 -16.48 -15.32 -8.18
N ALA A 468 -16.33 -16.34 -9.03
CA ALA A 468 -17.24 -17.50 -9.05
C ALA A 468 -17.25 -18.27 -7.71
N ASN A 469 -16.16 -18.21 -6.95
CA ASN A 469 -16.00 -18.81 -5.62
C ASN A 469 -16.20 -17.80 -4.47
N LYS A 470 -16.75 -16.61 -4.74
CA LYS A 470 -16.98 -15.53 -3.76
C LYS A 470 -15.70 -15.06 -3.06
N THR A 471 -14.57 -15.13 -3.75
CA THR A 471 -13.29 -14.56 -3.32
C THR A 471 -12.84 -13.50 -4.29
N GLU A 472 -11.96 -12.61 -3.85
CA GLU A 472 -11.44 -11.50 -4.65
C GLU A 472 -9.91 -11.57 -4.74
N PRO A 473 -9.29 -10.99 -5.78
CA PRO A 473 -7.85 -10.81 -5.83
C PRO A 473 -7.30 -10.03 -4.63
N ILE A 474 -6.14 -10.45 -4.13
CA ILE A 474 -5.45 -9.75 -3.04
C ILE A 474 -4.69 -8.55 -3.63
N LEU A 475 -5.10 -7.33 -3.25
CA LEU A 475 -4.42 -6.10 -3.65
C LEU A 475 -3.22 -5.81 -2.74
N LEU A 476 -2.03 -5.68 -3.32
CA LEU A 476 -0.85 -5.15 -2.64
C LEU A 476 -1.00 -3.63 -2.51
N ARG A 477 -1.08 -3.13 -1.27
CA ARG A 477 -1.54 -1.75 -1.00
C ARG A 477 -0.42 -0.74 -0.82
N GLU A 478 0.76 -1.15 -0.41
CA GLU A 478 1.86 -0.24 -0.09
C GLU A 478 2.78 -0.03 -1.28
N HIS A 479 3.10 1.23 -1.59
CA HIS A 479 3.93 1.64 -2.73
C HIS A 479 5.25 2.25 -2.28
N TYR A 480 6.37 1.70 -2.73
CA TYR A 480 7.70 2.08 -2.23
C TYR A 480 8.59 2.76 -3.29
N ARG A 481 8.08 3.01 -4.50
CA ARG A 481 8.93 3.33 -5.66
C ARG A 481 8.92 4.79 -6.09
N SER A 482 7.74 5.37 -6.21
CA SER A 482 7.53 6.63 -6.92
C SER A 482 7.15 7.71 -5.94
N HIS A 483 7.65 8.91 -6.18
CA HIS A 483 7.28 10.11 -5.45
C HIS A 483 5.76 10.19 -5.20
N PRO A 484 5.31 10.62 -4.01
CA PRO A 484 3.88 10.72 -3.68
C PRO A 484 3.06 11.46 -4.74
N GLU A 485 3.53 12.62 -5.23
CA GLU A 485 2.84 13.37 -6.31
C GLU A 485 2.64 12.56 -7.60
N ILE A 486 3.54 11.62 -7.92
CA ILE A 486 3.48 10.81 -9.14
C ILE A 486 2.51 9.65 -8.96
N ILE A 487 2.67 8.86 -7.90
CA ILE A 487 1.83 7.68 -7.69
C ILE A 487 0.40 8.06 -7.33
N GLU A 488 0.18 9.21 -6.69
CA GLU A 488 -1.14 9.66 -6.25
C GLU A 488 -2.10 9.89 -7.43
N PHE A 489 -1.61 10.35 -8.58
CA PHE A 489 -2.41 10.37 -9.81
C PHE A 489 -2.97 8.97 -10.12
N SER A 490 -2.08 7.98 -10.17
CA SER A 490 -2.45 6.61 -10.50
C SER A 490 -3.35 5.99 -9.43
N ASN A 491 -3.09 6.30 -8.16
CA ASN A 491 -3.92 5.89 -7.04
C ASN A 491 -5.35 6.40 -7.20
N ARG A 492 -5.55 7.71 -7.39
CA ARG A 492 -6.88 8.32 -7.55
C ARG A 492 -7.69 7.77 -8.71
N ILE A 493 -7.02 7.46 -9.83
CA ILE A 493 -7.71 7.06 -11.06
C ILE A 493 -7.95 5.54 -11.15
N PHE A 494 -7.02 4.71 -10.66
CA PHE A 494 -7.02 3.28 -10.95
C PHE A 494 -7.22 2.37 -9.74
N TYR A 495 -6.76 2.77 -8.55
CA TYR A 495 -6.62 1.84 -7.42
C TYR A 495 -7.41 2.27 -6.17
N GLY A 496 -7.43 3.56 -5.84
CA GLY A 496 -8.24 4.18 -4.79
C GLY A 496 -7.82 3.87 -3.34
N SER A 497 -6.86 2.98 -3.13
CA SER A 497 -6.50 2.50 -1.79
C SER A 497 -5.02 2.20 -1.61
N LEU A 498 -4.14 2.77 -2.44
CA LEU A 498 -2.70 2.66 -2.24
C LEU A 498 -2.22 3.59 -1.13
N ILE A 499 -1.20 3.14 -0.42
CA ILE A 499 -0.53 3.85 0.67
C ILE A 499 0.91 4.11 0.22
N GLY A 500 1.30 5.37 0.14
CA GLY A 500 2.67 5.78 -0.15
C GLY A 500 3.60 5.41 1.00
N ARG A 501 4.71 4.74 0.67
CA ARG A 501 5.80 4.29 1.55
C ARG A 501 7.17 4.52 0.91
N THR A 502 7.24 5.41 -0.07
CA THR A 502 8.48 5.73 -0.77
C THR A 502 9.40 6.48 0.18
N ASP A 503 10.63 5.99 0.32
CA ASP A 503 11.70 6.67 1.04
C ASP A 503 12.13 7.91 0.24
N MET A 504 11.79 9.09 0.77
CA MET A 504 12.03 10.37 0.12
C MET A 504 13.50 10.80 0.19
N ASP A 505 14.20 10.49 1.28
CA ASP A 505 15.63 10.76 1.41
C ASP A 505 16.43 10.00 0.35
N GLU A 506 16.06 8.74 0.08
CA GLU A 506 16.68 7.96 -1.01
C GLU A 506 16.40 8.57 -2.39
N VAL A 507 15.18 9.05 -2.63
CA VAL A 507 14.78 9.65 -3.90
C VAL A 507 15.57 10.94 -4.14
N GLU A 508 15.61 11.83 -3.16
CA GLU A 508 16.32 13.11 -3.24
C GLU A 508 17.82 12.91 -3.39
N LYS A 509 18.40 11.99 -2.60
CA LYS A 509 19.83 11.63 -2.73
C LYS A 509 20.18 11.12 -4.13
N ARG A 510 19.28 10.36 -4.78
CA ARG A 510 19.49 9.88 -6.16
C ARG A 510 19.39 11.02 -7.18
N LEU A 511 18.42 11.91 -7.04
CA LEU A 511 18.22 13.05 -7.95
C LEU A 511 19.25 14.17 -7.75
N GLY A 512 19.89 14.23 -6.58
CA GLY A 512 20.88 15.24 -6.24
C GLY A 512 20.26 16.63 -6.18
N LYS A 513 20.59 17.48 -7.15
CA LYS A 513 20.10 18.88 -7.20
C LYS A 513 18.78 19.03 -7.98
N LEU A 514 18.29 17.97 -8.61
CA LEU A 514 17.03 18.04 -9.34
C LEU A 514 15.84 17.86 -8.38
N PRO A 515 14.80 18.70 -8.48
CA PRO A 515 13.63 18.57 -7.63
C PRO A 515 12.84 17.31 -7.99
N PRO A 516 12.42 16.49 -7.01
CA PRO A 516 11.46 15.41 -7.25
C PRO A 516 10.06 15.98 -7.50
N GLY A 517 9.16 15.12 -8.01
CA GLY A 517 7.74 15.44 -8.13
C GLY A 517 7.16 15.32 -9.53
N PHE A 518 6.01 15.97 -9.72
CA PHE A 518 5.26 15.99 -10.96
C PHE A 518 5.32 17.39 -11.59
N PHE A 519 5.66 17.45 -12.88
CA PHE A 519 5.81 18.69 -13.63
C PHE A 519 5.13 18.57 -15.00
N TRP A 520 4.48 19.64 -15.45
CA TRP A 520 3.95 19.77 -16.80
C TRP A 520 4.67 20.89 -17.53
N HIS A 521 5.08 20.61 -18.78
CA HIS A 521 5.67 21.57 -19.70
C HIS A 521 4.72 21.75 -20.87
N ASP A 522 4.09 22.92 -20.93
CA ASP A 522 3.09 23.21 -21.94
C ASP A 522 3.74 23.52 -23.29
N VAL A 523 3.43 22.70 -24.31
CA VAL A 523 4.03 22.80 -25.64
C VAL A 523 2.95 22.72 -26.71
N CYS A 524 2.58 23.88 -27.24
CA CYS A 524 1.68 24.01 -28.39
C CYS A 524 2.45 23.72 -29.69
N GLY A 525 2.32 22.51 -30.24
CA GLY A 525 2.98 22.09 -31.48
C GLY A 525 2.03 21.56 -32.53
N THR A 526 2.60 21.08 -33.65
CA THR A 526 1.86 20.44 -34.75
C THR A 526 2.39 19.02 -34.96
N ILE A 527 1.54 18.12 -35.44
CA ILE A 527 1.94 16.74 -35.73
C ILE A 527 2.29 16.51 -37.21
N SER A 528 3.26 15.64 -37.47
CA SER A 528 3.43 15.11 -38.83
C SER A 528 2.31 14.10 -39.17
N HIS A 529 1.73 14.22 -40.36
CA HIS A 529 0.62 13.38 -40.81
C HIS A 529 1.11 12.07 -41.43
N GLU A 530 1.05 10.98 -40.68
CA GLU A 530 1.05 9.60 -41.21
C GLU A 530 -0.07 8.78 -40.57
N LEU A 531 -0.58 7.75 -41.25
CA LEU A 531 -1.77 7.02 -40.78
C LEU A 531 -1.58 6.27 -39.45
N SER A 532 -0.41 5.68 -39.19
CA SER A 532 -0.20 4.73 -38.08
C SER A 532 0.63 5.25 -36.90
N SER A 533 1.16 6.47 -36.97
CA SER A 533 2.02 7.03 -35.91
C SER A 533 1.92 8.57 -35.90
N ALA A 534 2.63 9.23 -34.98
CA ALA A 534 2.70 10.68 -34.88
C ALA A 534 4.04 11.11 -34.25
N GLU A 535 4.46 12.32 -34.55
CA GLU A 535 5.61 13.00 -33.91
C GLU A 535 5.24 14.47 -33.71
N ASN A 536 5.68 15.06 -32.59
CA ASN A 536 5.65 16.49 -32.30
C ASN A 536 7.08 16.94 -32.05
N ARG A 537 7.64 17.70 -33.00
CA ARG A 537 9.05 18.09 -32.99
C ARG A 537 9.38 19.10 -31.90
N LEU A 538 8.42 19.96 -31.53
CA LEU A 538 8.62 20.94 -30.46
C LEU A 538 8.72 20.26 -29.10
N GLU A 539 7.91 19.22 -28.84
CA GLU A 539 8.02 18.42 -27.62
C GLU A 539 9.39 17.71 -27.56
N ALA A 540 9.84 17.12 -28.68
CA ALA A 540 11.12 16.44 -28.76
C ALA A 540 12.30 17.38 -28.49
N ALA A 541 12.29 18.55 -29.13
CA ALA A 541 13.30 19.59 -28.96
C ALA A 541 13.36 20.06 -27.49
N LEU A 542 12.22 20.38 -26.88
CA LEU A 542 12.17 20.84 -25.49
C LEU A 542 12.76 19.81 -24.51
N ILE A 543 12.42 18.54 -24.66
CA ILE A 543 12.96 17.46 -23.81
C ILE A 543 14.49 17.47 -23.87
N LEU A 544 15.06 17.52 -25.07
CA LEU A 544 16.51 17.48 -25.26
C LEU A 544 17.18 18.78 -24.81
N ASP A 545 16.54 19.94 -25.03
CA ASP A 545 17.00 21.25 -24.57
C ASP A 545 17.07 21.31 -23.05
N MET A 546 16.07 20.75 -22.35
CA MET A 546 16.07 20.65 -20.89
C MET A 546 17.23 19.80 -20.38
N ILE A 547 17.43 18.61 -20.94
CA ILE A 547 18.53 17.71 -20.54
C ILE A 547 19.89 18.37 -20.82
N GLU A 548 20.03 19.04 -21.97
CA GLU A 548 21.25 19.78 -22.34
C GLU A 548 21.50 20.97 -21.40
N ASN A 549 20.45 21.68 -20.98
CA ASN A 549 20.57 22.77 -20.03
C ASN A 549 20.96 22.25 -18.62
N TRP A 550 20.36 21.16 -18.15
CA TRP A 550 20.74 20.52 -16.88
C TRP A 550 22.21 20.10 -16.88
N MET A 551 22.68 19.57 -18.01
CA MET A 551 24.09 19.26 -18.22
C MET A 551 24.97 20.52 -18.12
N LYS A 552 24.62 21.60 -18.82
CA LYS A 552 25.38 22.87 -18.78
C LYS A 552 25.45 23.49 -17.39
N GLN A 553 24.44 23.25 -16.56
CA GLN A 553 24.36 23.70 -15.16
C GLN A 553 25.04 22.73 -14.16
N GLY A 554 25.64 21.63 -14.64
CA GLY A 554 26.30 20.64 -13.79
C GLY A 554 25.34 19.80 -12.95
N LEU A 555 24.05 19.76 -13.28
CA LEU A 555 23.04 18.97 -12.55
C LEU A 555 23.16 17.46 -12.86
N LEU A 556 23.88 17.09 -13.91
CA LEU A 556 24.13 15.71 -14.33
C LEU A 556 25.52 15.18 -13.90
N ASP A 557 26.39 16.04 -13.38
CA ASP A 557 27.81 15.73 -13.15
C ASP A 557 28.00 14.81 -11.93
N ASP A 558 27.30 15.12 -10.83
CA ASP A 558 27.39 14.39 -9.55
C ASP A 558 26.34 13.27 -9.40
N SER A 559 25.45 13.11 -10.38
CA SER A 559 24.21 12.35 -10.21
C SER A 559 24.09 11.20 -11.22
N ALA A 560 24.14 9.96 -10.73
CA ALA A 560 24.07 8.74 -11.55
C ALA A 560 22.64 8.33 -11.93
N PHE A 561 21.68 9.25 -11.78
CA PHE A 561 20.28 8.95 -12.02
C PHE A 561 20.00 8.63 -13.50
N THR A 562 18.99 7.82 -13.71
CA THR A 562 18.54 7.35 -15.02
C THR A 562 17.44 8.24 -15.59
N ILE A 563 17.47 8.46 -16.91
CA ILE A 563 16.48 9.27 -17.63
C ILE A 563 15.70 8.38 -18.59
N GLY A 564 14.37 8.42 -18.51
CA GLY A 564 13.47 7.80 -19.48
C GLY A 564 12.79 8.86 -20.35
N VAL A 565 12.73 8.65 -21.67
CA VAL A 565 11.81 9.39 -22.55
C VAL A 565 10.78 8.42 -23.10
N VAL A 566 9.54 8.62 -22.70
CA VAL A 566 8.40 7.73 -22.94
C VAL A 566 7.35 8.47 -23.77
N THR A 567 6.77 7.79 -24.75
CA THR A 567 5.72 8.36 -25.61
C THR A 567 4.77 7.28 -26.13
N PRO A 568 3.50 7.59 -26.48
CA PRO A 568 2.60 6.61 -27.09
C PRO A 568 3.04 6.19 -28.50
N PHE A 569 3.80 7.03 -29.21
CA PHE A 569 4.03 6.87 -30.65
C PHE A 569 5.48 6.49 -30.99
N ARG A 570 5.62 5.49 -31.87
CA ARG A 570 6.94 5.01 -32.28
C ARG A 570 7.76 6.06 -33.02
N ARG A 571 7.11 6.89 -33.86
CA ARG A 571 7.81 7.94 -34.62
C ARG A 571 8.37 9.03 -33.71
N GLN A 572 7.61 9.45 -32.71
CA GLN A 572 8.13 10.36 -31.68
C GLN A 572 9.36 9.78 -30.98
N ALA A 573 9.32 8.51 -30.56
CA ALA A 573 10.48 7.87 -29.92
C ALA A 573 11.69 7.79 -30.86
N ASP A 574 11.48 7.49 -32.15
CA ASP A 574 12.54 7.43 -33.15
C ASP A 574 13.10 8.83 -33.49
N HIS A 575 12.24 9.85 -33.51
CA HIS A 575 12.63 11.24 -33.72
C HIS A 575 13.51 11.76 -32.57
N VAL A 576 13.08 11.60 -31.32
CA VAL A 576 13.88 11.98 -30.14
C VAL A 576 15.23 11.25 -30.14
N ARG A 577 15.25 9.96 -30.51
CA ARG A 577 16.51 9.19 -30.59
C ARG A 577 17.45 9.72 -31.66
N THR A 578 16.90 10.10 -32.82
CA THR A 578 17.68 10.67 -33.93
C THR A 578 18.29 12.01 -33.51
N GLU A 579 17.50 12.89 -32.89
CA GLU A 579 17.95 14.19 -32.45
C GLU A 579 18.96 14.10 -31.28
N LEU A 580 18.74 13.18 -30.32
CA LEU A 580 19.73 12.84 -29.29
C LEU A 580 21.06 12.39 -29.92
N GLY A 581 20.98 11.62 -31.01
CA GLY A 581 22.13 11.17 -31.79
C GLY A 581 22.91 12.31 -32.42
N ALA A 582 22.21 13.31 -32.97
CA ALA A 582 22.77 14.46 -33.68
C ALA A 582 23.42 15.50 -32.75
N ARG A 583 22.96 15.62 -31.51
CA ARG A 583 23.54 16.53 -30.50
C ARG A 583 24.86 15.98 -29.93
N HIS A 584 25.72 16.88 -29.46
CA HIS A 584 26.97 16.54 -28.78
C HIS A 584 26.72 16.36 -27.28
N TRP A 585 27.22 15.27 -26.71
CA TRP A 585 27.03 14.93 -25.29
C TRP A 585 28.35 14.43 -24.69
N PRO A 586 28.67 14.78 -23.44
CA PRO A 586 29.79 14.20 -22.71
C PRO A 586 29.71 12.67 -22.63
N PRO A 587 30.85 11.99 -22.48
CA PRO A 587 30.88 10.54 -22.28
C PRO A 587 29.99 10.11 -21.11
N GLY A 588 29.20 9.05 -21.30
CA GLY A 588 28.35 8.48 -20.26
C GLY A 588 26.92 9.03 -20.19
N VAL A 589 26.66 10.30 -20.57
CA VAL A 589 25.31 10.89 -20.48
C VAL A 589 24.30 10.13 -21.34
N LYS A 590 24.63 9.84 -22.61
CA LYS A 590 23.77 9.03 -23.50
C LYS A 590 23.45 7.66 -22.92
N GLY A 591 24.37 7.06 -22.16
CA GLY A 591 24.18 5.75 -21.54
C GLY A 591 23.14 5.75 -20.41
N ARG A 592 22.79 6.91 -19.87
CA ARG A 592 21.76 7.07 -18.82
C ARG A 592 20.37 7.30 -19.40
N ILE A 593 20.24 7.58 -20.70
CA ILE A 593 18.99 7.94 -21.36
C ILE A 593 18.41 6.75 -22.10
N THR A 594 17.22 6.30 -21.70
CA THR A 594 16.45 5.26 -22.40
C THR A 594 15.27 5.91 -23.10
N ILE A 595 15.09 5.65 -24.41
CA ILE A 595 13.99 6.21 -25.21
C ILE A 595 13.13 5.09 -25.77
N GLY A 596 11.82 5.14 -25.56
CA GLY A 596 10.91 4.11 -26.05
C GLY A 596 9.46 4.53 -26.10
N THR A 597 8.67 3.69 -26.77
CA THR A 597 7.20 3.72 -26.61
C THR A 597 6.81 3.18 -25.23
N VAL A 598 5.61 3.50 -24.74
CA VAL A 598 5.09 2.95 -23.48
C VAL A 598 5.21 1.41 -23.42
N HIS A 599 4.86 0.71 -24.51
CA HIS A 599 4.95 -0.76 -24.60
C HIS A 599 6.39 -1.28 -24.44
N THR A 600 7.36 -0.61 -25.05
CA THR A 600 8.78 -1.01 -24.96
C THR A 600 9.41 -0.66 -23.62
N PHE A 601 8.86 0.31 -22.90
CA PHE A 601 9.31 0.72 -21.56
C PHE A 601 8.63 -0.09 -20.43
N GLN A 602 7.77 -1.04 -20.79
CA GLN A 602 7.02 -1.84 -19.83
C GLN A 602 7.96 -2.75 -19.02
N GLY A 603 7.92 -2.61 -17.69
CA GLY A 603 8.85 -3.29 -16.78
C GLY A 603 10.20 -2.58 -16.62
N ASP A 604 10.45 -1.52 -17.38
CA ASP A 604 11.51 -0.55 -17.12
C ASP A 604 11.00 0.60 -16.24
N GLU A 605 11.93 1.38 -15.72
CA GLU A 605 11.70 2.52 -14.85
C GLU A 605 12.96 3.41 -14.88
N ALA A 606 12.77 4.69 -14.59
CA ALA A 606 13.85 5.66 -14.52
C ALA A 606 13.62 6.62 -13.36
N ASP A 607 14.70 7.19 -12.85
CA ASP A 607 14.62 8.15 -11.74
C ASP A 607 13.94 9.45 -12.20
N VAL A 608 14.23 9.88 -13.42
CA VAL A 608 13.53 10.97 -14.12
C VAL A 608 12.88 10.43 -15.39
N VAL A 609 11.60 10.72 -15.61
CA VAL A 609 10.90 10.37 -16.85
C VAL A 609 10.32 11.61 -17.51
N PHE A 610 10.59 11.77 -18.80
CA PHE A 610 9.87 12.64 -19.70
C PHE A 610 8.77 11.86 -20.41
N PHE A 611 7.52 12.29 -20.27
CA PHE A 611 6.39 11.72 -21.00
C PHE A 611 5.92 12.70 -22.09
N SER A 612 6.22 12.41 -23.35
CA SER A 612 5.77 13.19 -24.52
C SER A 612 4.41 12.69 -24.99
N THR A 613 3.38 13.55 -24.86
CA THR A 613 1.99 13.20 -25.18
C THR A 613 1.73 13.18 -26.69
N VAL A 614 2.41 14.02 -27.46
CA VAL A 614 2.22 14.24 -28.92
C VAL A 614 0.83 14.79 -29.28
N VAL A 615 -0.06 14.98 -28.30
CA VAL A 615 -1.43 15.46 -28.54
C VAL A 615 -1.37 16.92 -28.93
N ALA A 616 -1.98 17.26 -30.08
CA ALA A 616 -1.97 18.60 -30.65
C ALA A 616 -3.32 18.91 -31.33
N ALA A 617 -3.54 20.19 -31.66
CA ALA A 617 -4.77 20.68 -32.28
C ALA A 617 -5.05 20.03 -33.64
N ASP A 618 -4.00 19.82 -34.45
CA ASP A 618 -4.08 19.21 -35.79
C ASP A 618 -4.12 17.67 -35.79
N MET A 619 -4.18 17.04 -34.60
CA MET A 619 -4.28 15.59 -34.48
C MET A 619 -5.67 15.06 -34.91
N PRO A 620 -5.75 14.05 -35.80
CA PRO A 620 -7.01 13.42 -36.16
C PRO A 620 -7.82 12.93 -34.95
N PRO A 621 -9.15 13.17 -34.88
CA PRO A 621 -9.96 12.85 -33.72
C PRO A 621 -9.83 11.41 -33.22
N ARG A 622 -9.78 10.43 -34.15
CA ARG A 622 -9.61 9.01 -33.80
C ARG A 622 -8.30 8.71 -33.08
N LYS A 623 -7.20 9.39 -33.42
CA LYS A 623 -5.91 9.19 -32.74
C LYS A 623 -5.91 9.85 -31.37
N LYS A 624 -6.44 11.07 -31.28
CA LYS A 624 -6.59 11.79 -30.01
C LYS A 624 -7.44 10.98 -29.02
N GLN A 625 -8.57 10.45 -29.49
CA GLN A 625 -9.43 9.55 -28.73
C GLN A 625 -8.72 8.25 -28.33
N TRP A 626 -7.92 7.64 -29.21
CA TRP A 626 -7.16 6.44 -28.87
C TRP A 626 -6.18 6.66 -27.71
N VAL A 627 -5.48 7.80 -27.65
CA VAL A 627 -4.60 8.11 -26.50
C VAL A 627 -5.43 8.36 -25.24
N ALA A 628 -6.52 9.12 -25.37
CA ALA A 628 -7.41 9.49 -24.26
C ALA A 628 -8.10 8.30 -23.58
N GLU A 629 -8.51 7.30 -24.37
CA GLU A 629 -9.24 6.12 -23.91
C GLU A 629 -8.32 4.98 -23.45
N ASN A 630 -7.03 5.01 -23.82
CA ASN A 630 -6.08 3.97 -23.44
C ASN A 630 -5.50 4.24 -22.04
N SER A 631 -6.33 3.97 -21.04
CA SER A 631 -6.05 4.25 -19.63
C SER A 631 -4.80 3.52 -19.11
N GLU A 632 -4.60 2.28 -19.56
CA GLU A 632 -3.49 1.42 -19.20
C GLU A 632 -2.16 1.93 -19.75
N LEU A 633 -2.18 2.50 -20.97
CA LEU A 633 -1.02 3.14 -21.58
C LEU A 633 -0.56 4.34 -20.75
N LEU A 634 -1.49 5.18 -20.32
CA LEU A 634 -1.18 6.36 -19.50
C LEU A 634 -0.74 5.98 -18.09
N ASN A 635 -1.38 4.99 -17.47
CA ASN A 635 -0.96 4.46 -16.18
C ASN A 635 0.47 3.90 -16.23
N VAL A 636 0.82 3.13 -17.27
CA VAL A 636 2.19 2.65 -17.44
C VAL A 636 3.16 3.82 -17.60
N ALA A 637 2.86 4.80 -18.46
CA ALA A 637 3.73 5.96 -18.70
C ALA A 637 4.04 6.75 -17.42
N VAL A 638 3.02 7.10 -16.63
CA VAL A 638 3.18 7.84 -15.37
C VAL A 638 3.99 7.04 -14.34
N THR A 639 3.69 5.76 -14.18
CA THR A 639 4.31 4.89 -13.16
C THR A 639 5.74 4.43 -13.50
N ARG A 640 6.32 4.89 -14.62
CA ARG A 640 7.73 4.63 -14.94
C ARG A 640 8.69 5.50 -14.14
N ALA A 641 8.23 6.66 -13.67
CA ALA A 641 9.04 7.60 -12.91
C ALA A 641 9.19 7.15 -11.45
N ARG A 642 10.42 7.20 -10.92
CA ARG A 642 10.67 7.06 -9.48
C ARG A 642 10.65 8.42 -8.78
N GLY A 643 11.54 9.34 -9.17
CA GLY A 643 11.71 10.61 -8.48
C GLY A 643 10.97 11.77 -9.13
N ALA A 644 11.12 11.94 -10.45
CA ALA A 644 10.52 13.06 -11.17
C ALA A 644 9.81 12.61 -12.46
N LEU A 645 8.61 13.15 -12.68
CA LEU A 645 7.85 13.00 -13.93
C LEU A 645 7.66 14.37 -14.58
N HIS A 646 8.20 14.53 -15.79
CA HIS A 646 8.01 15.70 -16.65
C HIS A 646 7.09 15.32 -17.80
N VAL A 647 5.83 15.74 -17.74
CA VAL A 647 4.90 15.61 -18.88
C VAL A 647 5.14 16.76 -19.84
N VAL A 648 5.30 16.46 -21.12
CA VAL A 648 5.55 17.44 -22.18
C VAL A 648 4.44 17.31 -23.21
N GLY A 649 3.67 18.39 -23.41
CA GLY A 649 2.52 18.34 -24.31
C GLY A 649 1.62 19.56 -24.20
N ASP A 650 0.69 19.67 -25.14
CA ASP A 650 -0.33 20.72 -25.18
C ASP A 650 -1.41 20.44 -24.12
N MET A 651 -1.42 21.25 -23.07
CA MET A 651 -2.33 21.07 -21.94
C MET A 651 -3.80 21.26 -22.35
N ALA A 652 -4.08 22.28 -23.16
CA ALA A 652 -5.44 22.58 -23.60
C ALA A 652 -6.01 21.44 -24.44
N GLU A 653 -5.21 20.90 -25.35
CA GLU A 653 -5.61 19.78 -26.21
C GLU A 653 -5.70 18.46 -25.45
N CYS A 654 -4.84 18.22 -24.46
CA CYS A 654 -4.96 17.06 -23.57
C CYS A 654 -6.24 17.11 -22.72
N LYS A 655 -6.63 18.29 -22.24
CA LYS A 655 -7.92 18.48 -21.56
C LYS A 655 -9.11 18.23 -22.47
N ALA A 656 -9.05 18.75 -23.71
CA ALA A 656 -10.10 18.58 -24.69
C ALA A 656 -10.22 17.14 -25.22
N ALA A 657 -9.16 16.32 -25.12
CA ALA A 657 -9.13 14.95 -25.63
C ALA A 657 -10.09 13.98 -24.90
N GLY A 658 -10.48 14.28 -23.66
CA GLY A 658 -11.33 13.43 -22.83
C GLY A 658 -10.57 12.32 -22.08
N GLY A 659 -11.31 11.50 -21.34
CA GLY A 659 -10.78 10.28 -20.72
C GLY A 659 -9.74 10.53 -19.63
N VAL A 660 -8.67 9.73 -19.63
CA VAL A 660 -7.61 9.80 -18.61
C VAL A 660 -6.62 10.93 -18.89
N LEU A 661 -6.47 11.36 -20.15
CA LEU A 661 -5.64 12.53 -20.50
C LEU A 661 -6.14 13.81 -19.84
N THR A 662 -7.45 14.06 -19.87
CA THR A 662 -8.06 15.22 -19.19
C THR A 662 -7.72 15.21 -17.70
N LYS A 663 -7.89 14.06 -17.05
CA LYS A 663 -7.60 13.90 -15.62
C LYS A 663 -6.13 14.13 -15.31
N LEU A 664 -5.21 13.72 -16.20
CA LEU A 664 -3.78 13.95 -16.04
C LEU A 664 -3.43 15.45 -16.11
N ALA A 665 -4.01 16.16 -17.08
CA ALA A 665 -3.81 17.60 -17.24
C ALA A 665 -4.39 18.40 -16.06
N GLU A 666 -5.63 18.09 -15.64
CA GLU A 666 -6.26 18.72 -14.46
C GLU A 666 -5.50 18.45 -13.16
N TYR A 667 -4.96 17.23 -13.01
CA TYR A 667 -4.13 16.89 -11.87
C TYR A 667 -2.84 17.72 -11.83
N ALA A 668 -2.19 17.89 -12.98
CA ALA A 668 -0.99 18.71 -13.11
C ALA A 668 -1.24 20.18 -12.74
N GLU A 669 -2.34 20.77 -13.23
CA GLU A 669 -2.72 22.14 -12.87
C GLU A 669 -3.01 22.29 -11.39
N LYS A 670 -3.73 21.33 -10.79
CA LYS A 670 -4.00 21.37 -9.35
C LYS A 670 -2.70 21.40 -8.55
N LEU A 671 -1.71 20.60 -8.93
CA LEU A 671 -0.39 20.61 -8.29
C LEU A 671 0.36 21.94 -8.52
N ALA A 672 0.28 22.51 -9.72
CA ALA A 672 0.91 23.80 -10.03
C ALA A 672 0.29 24.94 -9.21
N ILE A 673 -1.05 25.01 -9.14
CA ILE A 673 -1.79 25.99 -8.32
C ILE A 673 -1.43 25.82 -6.85
N GLN A 674 -1.34 24.58 -6.37
CA GLN A 674 -0.88 24.31 -5.01
C GLN A 674 0.50 24.93 -4.83
N LYS A 675 1.51 24.53 -5.63
CA LYS A 675 2.91 25.03 -5.61
C LYS A 675 3.03 26.56 -5.64
N GLU A 676 2.22 27.26 -6.45
CA GLU A 676 2.19 28.73 -6.52
C GLU A 676 1.46 29.38 -5.34
N ALA A 677 0.39 28.75 -4.83
CA ALA A 677 -0.36 29.24 -3.69
C ALA A 677 0.44 29.17 -2.38
N PHE A 678 1.34 28.19 -2.20
CA PHE A 678 2.17 28.08 -0.99
C PHE A 678 2.93 29.39 -0.70
N VAL A 679 3.51 30.04 -1.72
CA VAL A 679 4.31 31.26 -1.54
C VAL A 679 3.51 32.44 -0.95
N GLY A 680 2.19 32.46 -1.16
CA GLY A 680 1.29 33.51 -0.64
C GLY A 680 0.51 33.14 0.63
N LEU A 681 0.63 31.91 1.13
CA LEU A 681 -0.15 31.39 2.25
C LEU A 681 0.55 31.50 3.62
N PHE A 682 1.85 31.76 3.66
CA PHE A 682 2.60 31.84 4.93
C PHE A 682 2.34 33.17 5.64
N GLU A 683 1.80 33.12 6.87
CA GLU A 683 1.44 34.29 7.69
C GLU A 683 2.66 34.87 8.42
N SER A 684 3.75 34.11 8.57
CA SER A 684 4.96 34.52 9.28
C SER A 684 6.28 34.05 8.63
N GLU A 685 7.39 34.71 8.97
CA GLU A 685 8.74 34.34 8.50
C GLU A 685 9.21 32.95 8.99
N PRO A 686 8.92 32.51 10.23
CA PRO A 686 9.14 31.13 10.66
C PRO A 686 8.38 30.09 9.82
N GLU A 687 7.13 30.34 9.42
CA GLU A 687 6.38 29.42 8.53
C GLU A 687 7.07 29.26 7.18
N ARG A 688 7.58 30.35 6.59
CA ARG A 688 8.34 30.26 5.33
C ARG A 688 9.60 29.41 5.47
N ILE A 689 10.32 29.57 6.57
CA ILE A 689 11.53 28.79 6.86
C ILE A 689 11.17 27.32 7.14
N PHE A 690 10.07 27.06 7.83
CA PHE A 690 9.59 25.70 8.09
C PHE A 690 9.17 24.98 6.80
N ALA A 691 8.47 25.66 5.89
CA ALA A 691 8.16 25.16 4.56
C ALA A 691 9.42 24.76 3.79
N GLN A 692 10.46 25.59 3.82
CA GLN A 692 11.77 25.26 3.24
C GLN A 692 12.40 24.03 3.88
N ILE A 693 12.29 23.86 5.20
CA ILE A 693 12.79 22.65 5.90
C ILE A 693 12.01 21.41 5.44
N LEU A 694 10.69 21.51 5.25
CA LEU A 694 9.86 20.40 4.75
C LEU A 694 10.19 20.06 3.28
N ASP A 695 10.41 21.07 2.44
CA ASP A 695 10.88 20.92 1.06
C ASP A 695 12.26 20.27 1.00
N GLU A 696 13.17 20.63 1.92
CA GLU A 696 14.51 20.02 2.05
C GLU A 696 14.50 18.58 2.58
N LEU A 697 13.35 18.08 3.05
CA LEU A 697 13.14 16.73 3.58
C LEU A 697 12.20 15.88 2.71
N GLY A 698 11.73 16.43 1.59
CA GLY A 698 10.84 15.72 0.67
C GLY A 698 9.47 15.34 1.24
N LEU A 699 9.04 15.99 2.32
CA LEU A 699 7.76 15.69 2.96
C LEU A 699 6.64 16.43 2.22
N TRP A 700 5.56 15.71 1.87
CA TRP A 700 4.38 16.37 1.31
C TRP A 700 3.73 17.23 2.37
N TYR A 701 3.37 18.48 2.05
CA TYR A 701 2.62 19.32 2.97
C TYR A 701 1.59 20.22 2.28
N GLN A 702 0.70 20.81 3.06
CA GLN A 702 -0.28 21.83 2.67
C GLN A 702 -0.42 22.88 3.80
N PRO A 703 -0.04 24.15 3.61
CA PRO A 703 -0.13 25.20 4.59
C PRO A 703 -1.57 25.69 4.69
N GLN A 704 -1.89 26.29 5.83
CA GLN A 704 -3.14 26.99 6.08
C GLN A 704 -4.36 26.14 5.71
N HIS A 705 -4.32 24.86 6.10
CA HIS A 705 -5.35 23.89 5.76
C HIS A 705 -6.55 24.04 6.70
N GLU A 706 -7.74 24.28 6.14
CA GLU A 706 -8.99 24.38 6.91
C GLU A 706 -9.83 23.10 6.77
N GLN A 707 -10.21 22.53 7.92
CA GLN A 707 -11.29 21.54 8.03
C GLN A 707 -12.43 22.10 8.89
N LYS A 708 -13.63 21.50 8.78
CA LYS A 708 -14.92 21.97 9.34
C LYS A 708 -14.90 22.53 10.78
N HIS A 709 -13.89 22.24 11.60
CA HIS A 709 -13.75 22.71 12.98
C HIS A 709 -12.31 23.16 13.38
N ALA A 710 -11.34 23.27 12.46
CA ALA A 710 -9.96 23.68 12.78
C ALA A 710 -9.21 24.24 11.55
N ARG A 711 -8.30 25.19 11.79
CA ARG A 711 -7.32 25.73 10.82
C ARG A 711 -5.92 25.28 11.26
N TYR A 712 -5.15 24.70 10.35
CA TYR A 712 -3.80 24.17 10.58
C TYR A 712 -2.78 25.10 9.93
N ASP A 713 -1.68 25.42 10.61
CA ASP A 713 -0.58 26.16 9.96
C ASP A 713 0.03 25.33 8.81
N PHE A 714 0.26 24.04 9.04
CA PHE A 714 0.73 23.08 8.05
C PHE A 714 0.15 21.69 8.26
N LEU A 715 -0.44 21.10 7.21
CA LEU A 715 -0.71 19.67 7.15
C LEU A 715 0.45 18.97 6.45
N VAL A 716 1.19 18.08 7.12
CA VAL A 716 2.39 17.40 6.61
C VAL A 716 2.18 15.89 6.61
N ALA A 717 2.47 15.19 5.51
CA ALA A 717 2.50 13.73 5.49
C ALA A 717 3.91 13.22 5.81
N SER A 718 4.04 12.31 6.78
CA SER A 718 5.30 11.59 6.99
C SER A 718 5.58 10.59 5.88
N PRO A 719 6.83 10.07 5.80
CA PRO A 719 7.19 9.01 4.86
C PRO A 719 6.37 7.73 5.06
N LEU A 720 5.74 7.57 6.23
CA LEU A 720 4.88 6.45 6.60
C LEU A 720 3.38 6.72 6.37
N GLY A 721 3.04 7.82 5.68
CA GLY A 721 1.67 8.15 5.28
C GLY A 721 0.78 8.60 6.43
N THR A 722 1.36 8.86 7.61
CA THR A 722 0.68 9.50 8.72
C THR A 722 0.63 11.00 8.42
N LEU A 723 -0.55 11.59 8.44
CA LEU A 723 -0.68 13.04 8.33
C LEU A 723 -0.34 13.66 9.68
N TYR A 724 0.20 14.86 9.67
CA TYR A 724 0.61 15.62 10.84
C TYR A 724 0.10 17.04 10.69
N ASP A 725 -0.45 17.59 11.75
CA ASP A 725 -0.72 19.01 11.87
C ASP A 725 0.49 19.66 12.55
N MET A 726 1.21 20.50 11.82
CA MET A 726 2.42 21.17 12.27
C MET A 726 2.09 22.63 12.53
N GLU A 727 1.96 22.98 13.80
CA GLU A 727 1.58 24.31 14.26
C GLU A 727 2.84 25.11 14.63
N ILE A 728 2.88 26.39 14.26
CA ILE A 728 4.04 27.28 14.48
C ILE A 728 3.63 28.39 15.43
N ASP A 729 3.86 28.15 16.73
CA ASP A 729 3.43 29.07 17.76
C ASP A 729 4.21 30.40 17.73
N GLY A 730 3.47 31.48 17.49
CA GLY A 730 3.92 32.86 17.70
C GLY A 730 4.05 33.20 19.18
N ARG A 731 4.84 34.25 19.51
CA ARG A 731 5.29 34.60 20.88
C ARG A 731 4.22 34.95 21.94
N HIS A 732 2.93 34.68 21.73
CA HIS A 732 1.90 34.99 22.71
C HIS A 732 0.81 33.92 22.71
N HIS A 733 0.76 33.06 23.73
CA HIS A 733 -0.48 32.55 24.36
C HIS A 733 -0.14 31.61 25.55
N SER A 734 -0.20 32.15 26.77
CA SER A 734 -0.16 31.36 28.00
C SER A 734 -1.30 31.78 28.93
N SER A 735 -2.40 31.02 28.87
CA SER A 735 -3.43 31.01 29.91
C SER A 735 -3.98 29.60 30.06
N ASP A 736 -3.96 29.06 31.29
CA ASP A 736 -4.26 27.65 31.64
C ASP A 736 -5.66 27.15 31.19
N PHE A 737 -6.57 28.04 30.80
CA PHE A 737 -7.90 27.69 30.31
C PHE A 737 -7.93 27.22 28.83
N ASN A 738 -6.93 27.61 28.03
CA ASN A 738 -6.82 27.17 26.63
C ASN A 738 -6.14 25.81 26.47
N LEU A 739 -5.36 25.35 27.46
CA LEU A 739 -4.63 24.09 27.40
C LEU A 739 -5.56 22.87 27.21
N LYS A 740 -6.77 22.88 27.80
CA LYS A 740 -7.76 21.80 27.67
C LYS A 740 -8.48 21.81 26.32
N ASN A 741 -8.70 22.99 25.73
CA ASN A 741 -9.32 23.12 24.41
C ASN A 741 -8.31 22.83 23.29
N ASP A 742 -7.04 23.19 23.48
CA ASP A 742 -5.94 22.82 22.59
C ASP A 742 -5.71 21.30 22.65
N LEU A 743 -5.74 20.68 23.83
CA LEU A 743 -5.66 19.20 23.95
C LEU A 743 -6.84 18.49 23.26
N LEU A 744 -8.06 19.02 23.38
CA LEU A 744 -9.27 18.49 22.71
C LEU A 744 -9.27 18.76 21.20
N ARG A 745 -8.58 19.81 20.75
CA ARG A 745 -8.37 20.12 19.33
C ARG A 745 -7.30 19.19 18.76
N ASP A 746 -6.20 18.99 19.47
CA ASP A 746 -5.14 18.04 19.12
C ASP A 746 -5.68 16.61 19.02
N LEU A 747 -6.50 16.19 19.97
CA LEU A 747 -7.16 14.87 19.96
C LEU A 747 -8.14 14.71 18.79
N LYS A 748 -8.85 15.77 18.37
CA LYS A 748 -9.76 15.73 17.20
C LYS A 748 -9.01 15.73 15.87
N THR A 749 -7.88 16.42 15.81
CA THR A 749 -6.96 16.39 14.67
C THR A 749 -6.33 15.00 14.54
N GLU A 750 -5.95 14.38 15.66
CA GLU A 750 -5.48 12.99 15.75
C GLU A 750 -6.53 11.96 15.34
N GLU A 751 -7.81 12.17 15.70
CA GLU A 751 -8.97 11.36 15.25
C GLU A 751 -9.21 11.41 13.73
N ALA A 752 -8.86 12.52 13.08
CA ALA A 752 -8.90 12.64 11.61
C ALA A 752 -7.71 11.91 10.94
N GLY A 753 -6.83 11.29 11.75
CA GLY A 753 -5.61 10.62 11.31
C GLY A 753 -4.40 11.55 11.22
N HIS A 754 -4.47 12.76 11.79
CA HIS A 754 -3.42 13.77 11.72
C HIS A 754 -2.74 13.97 13.09
N ARG A 755 -1.44 13.73 13.23
CA ARG A 755 -0.71 13.94 14.50
C ARG A 755 -0.28 15.39 14.70
N VAL A 756 -0.58 15.99 15.86
CA VAL A 756 -0.23 17.39 16.10
C VAL A 756 1.20 17.53 16.64
N ILE A 757 1.97 18.43 16.06
CA ILE A 757 3.34 18.75 16.47
C ILE A 757 3.49 20.27 16.47
N ARG A 758 3.97 20.82 17.59
CA ARG A 758 4.18 22.26 17.74
C ARG A 758 5.65 22.61 17.69
N PHE A 759 6.00 23.57 16.86
CA PHE A 759 7.31 24.21 16.88
C PHE A 759 7.19 25.65 17.32
N SER A 760 8.07 26.07 18.23
CA SER A 760 8.19 27.49 18.53
C SER A 760 8.85 28.22 17.34
N ALA A 761 8.46 29.48 17.10
CA ALA A 761 9.15 30.33 16.13
C ALA A 761 10.68 30.37 16.36
N ARG A 762 11.11 30.30 17.63
CA ARG A 762 12.54 30.28 18.00
C ARG A 762 13.24 28.99 17.55
N SER A 763 12.62 27.82 17.73
CA SER A 763 13.21 26.54 17.31
C SER A 763 13.40 26.47 15.80
N ILE A 764 12.48 27.06 15.03
CA ILE A 764 12.59 27.09 13.57
C ILE A 764 13.70 28.07 13.12
N MET A 765 13.79 29.25 13.73
CA MET A 765 14.73 30.29 13.29
C MET A 765 16.16 30.11 13.82
N GLU A 766 16.33 29.63 15.06
CA GLU A 766 17.64 29.55 15.74
C GLU A 766 18.17 28.10 15.84
N GLU A 767 17.30 27.09 15.78
CA GLU A 767 17.64 25.67 15.97
C GLU A 767 17.16 24.78 14.81
N SER A 768 17.11 25.30 13.58
CA SER A 768 16.57 24.62 12.39
C SER A 768 17.13 23.21 12.15
N HIS A 769 18.40 22.97 12.49
CA HIS A 769 19.02 21.64 12.39
C HIS A 769 18.32 20.57 13.25
N ARG A 770 17.85 20.92 14.45
CA ARG A 770 17.11 19.98 15.34
C ARG A 770 15.70 19.74 14.86
N VAL A 771 15.05 20.78 14.33
CA VAL A 771 13.74 20.65 13.69
C VAL A 771 13.85 19.71 12.49
N LYS A 772 14.87 19.88 11.66
CA LYS A 772 15.15 19.02 10.53
C LYS A 772 15.36 17.57 10.96
N GLU A 773 16.26 17.32 11.92
CA GLU A 773 16.54 15.98 12.49
C GLU A 773 15.27 15.29 13.05
N PHE A 774 14.42 16.06 13.74
CA PHE A 774 13.15 15.55 14.24
C PHE A 774 12.19 15.17 13.11
N LEU A 775 12.07 16.02 12.07
CA LEU A 775 11.16 15.81 10.95
C LEU A 775 11.58 14.63 10.04
N THR A 776 12.88 14.36 9.93
CA THR A 776 13.42 13.17 9.21
C THR A 776 13.00 11.85 9.88
N HIS A 777 12.61 11.90 11.14
CA HIS A 777 12.22 10.74 11.94
C HIS A 777 10.72 10.68 12.25
N LEU A 778 9.88 11.40 11.48
CA LEU A 778 8.43 11.36 11.67
C LEU A 778 7.87 9.95 11.42
N PRO A 779 7.17 9.36 12.43
CA PRO A 779 6.64 8.00 12.31
C PRO A 779 5.44 7.83 11.37
#